data_AF-A0A2E9U5Y9-F1
#
_entry.id   AF-A0A2E9U5Y9-F1
#
_cell.length_a   1.000
_cell.length_b   1.000
_cell.length_c   1.000
_cell.angle_alpha   90.00
_cell.angle_beta   90.00
_cell.angle_gamma   90.00
#
_symmetry.space_group_name_H-M   'P 1'
#
loop_
_entity.id
_entity.type
_entity.pdbx_description
1 polymer ?
#
loop_
_entity_poly.entity_id
_entity_poly.type
_entity_poly.pdbx_seq_one_letter_code
_entity_poly.pdbx_strand_id
1 'polypeptide(L)'
;MFEFFFKYSAYVYDKGEFVLAAGWPAIIATAVLAAIAIPVILRYSSVRGKSSRLDRSVLVTIRLCVLSIILFLLLQPSLAVSTAVPQENFVGIILDDSQSMQLTDYGDERLAPRSDFIHELFGNENSKLMMELNERFKPRFFRFSDSAERLEDLNELSYSGEQTRVGPALDFAHQELAAVPLSGLIIVTDGADNSIDGLSASLQSLRANSIPVFPVGVGMERFNRDIELTSVEAPTTVLAGSQVSADVVIEHKGFSGETVLLLVEGPDGIVGTQEVELPNQGDSTVVKAQFTTTREGPHLYSFRIAVQDDEMVRNNNQRDILIVVQDRQDKVLYVEGEPTNRTGFLRNFAIDDDPNLMLGVFMRMAENKFWRAGFESAEELAAGFPTTREELFQYKALIVGSFEADFFTTDQRQMIHDFVSQRGGSFLMLGGRNAFGEGGWQNTPVAEILPVELVPPFASAIDPFYVDVFVTPTLFGRTHPVTQMADSLELSLQHWQTLPPLGIVNQVGKVKPGAVSVLEGKTVNDETHVVLAYQRFGRGKALAFTPVNQWYWQMAFEIPLEDLTHETLWQQIFRWLVNEVPGQVTASTVVDRFAPGAPVTVTVGVLDDNFIEINNAAVTAIVTSPSGQTRGLELDWTVDTDGEYIATFIPDEEGFHQIHVWAGRDGKALGEDIAHVEIAKLSTEAFAAERRSALLARLAQETGGRLYSPENVASLPDDLRVSEGGTTVLEVKDLWDLPLIFMLLVALVGTEWSYRKVRGLA
;
A
#
# COMPACT_ATOMS: atom_id res chain seq x y z
N MET A 1 -10.13 -58.35 -17.13
CA MET A 1 -9.80 -59.76 -16.76
C MET A 1 -9.74 -59.94 -15.25
N PHE A 2 -9.05 -59.06 -14.51
CA PHE A 2 -8.98 -59.08 -13.04
C PHE A 2 -10.37 -59.03 -12.38
N GLU A 3 -11.19 -58.03 -12.72
CA GLU A 3 -12.55 -57.85 -12.15
C GLU A 3 -13.50 -59.02 -12.43
N PHE A 4 -13.31 -59.77 -13.51
CA PHE A 4 -14.12 -60.95 -13.81
C PHE A 4 -13.89 -62.09 -12.80
N PHE A 5 -12.66 -62.27 -12.34
CA PHE A 5 -12.32 -63.32 -11.36
C PHE A 5 -12.48 -62.84 -9.91
N PHE A 6 -12.23 -61.55 -9.67
CA PHE A 6 -12.15 -60.95 -8.34
C PHE A 6 -13.32 -60.01 -8.00
N LYS A 7 -14.33 -59.87 -8.87
CA LYS A 7 -15.57 -59.08 -8.66
C LYS A 7 -15.38 -57.56 -8.47
N TYR A 8 -14.27 -57.11 -7.91
CA TYR A 8 -13.95 -55.71 -7.60
C TYR A 8 -12.67 -55.25 -8.31
N SER A 9 -12.53 -53.93 -8.47
CA SER A 9 -11.35 -53.31 -9.09
C SER A 9 -10.12 -53.42 -8.21
N ALA A 10 -8.92 -53.29 -8.80
CA ALA A 10 -7.66 -53.38 -8.06
C ALA A 10 -7.54 -52.32 -6.94
N TYR A 11 -8.18 -51.15 -7.11
CA TYR A 11 -8.21 -50.08 -6.12
C TYR A 11 -8.86 -50.50 -4.79
N VAL A 12 -9.94 -51.28 -4.86
CA VAL A 12 -10.66 -51.79 -3.66
C VAL A 12 -9.77 -52.72 -2.84
N TYR A 13 -8.89 -53.49 -3.51
CA TYR A 13 -7.93 -54.38 -2.84
C TYR A 13 -6.72 -53.65 -2.26
N ASP A 14 -6.33 -52.51 -2.82
CA ASP A 14 -5.20 -51.70 -2.35
C ASP A 14 -5.56 -50.87 -1.11
N LYS A 15 -6.81 -50.40 -1.04
CA LYS A 15 -7.30 -49.53 0.05
C LYS A 15 -8.16 -50.23 1.10
N GLY A 16 -8.69 -51.41 0.80
CA GLY A 16 -9.58 -52.13 1.73
C GLY A 16 -8.82 -52.88 2.81
N GLU A 17 -9.30 -52.78 4.05
CA GLU A 17 -8.83 -53.65 5.12
C GLU A 17 -9.55 -55.00 5.06
N PHE A 18 -8.79 -56.10 5.16
CA PHE A 18 -9.36 -57.44 5.19
C PHE A 18 -10.01 -57.70 6.54
N VAL A 19 -11.30 -58.00 6.53
CA VAL A 19 -12.09 -58.30 7.72
C VAL A 19 -12.80 -59.63 7.54
N LEU A 20 -12.99 -60.36 8.64
CA LEU A 20 -13.87 -61.52 8.67
C LEU A 20 -15.20 -61.05 9.27
N ALA A 21 -16.24 -60.93 8.44
CA ALA A 21 -17.57 -60.50 8.88
C ALA A 21 -18.35 -61.61 9.62
N ALA A 22 -17.70 -62.73 9.92
CA ALA A 22 -18.26 -63.87 10.59
C ALA A 22 -18.78 -63.55 12.01
N GLY A 23 -20.10 -63.64 12.17
CA GLY A 23 -20.73 -63.64 13.50
C GLY A 23 -20.55 -64.97 14.25
N TRP A 24 -21.10 -65.03 15.47
CA TRP A 24 -21.16 -66.26 16.29
C TRP A 24 -21.66 -67.55 15.58
N PRO A 25 -22.50 -67.53 14.52
CA PRO A 25 -22.86 -68.75 13.79
C PRO A 25 -21.69 -69.36 13.00
N ALA A 26 -20.71 -68.54 12.59
CA ALA A 26 -19.53 -69.03 11.88
C ALA A 26 -18.65 -69.90 12.80
N ILE A 27 -18.53 -69.56 14.09
CA ILE A 27 -17.80 -70.37 15.10
C ILE A 27 -18.45 -71.75 15.24
N ILE A 28 -19.79 -71.80 15.26
CA ILE A 28 -20.55 -73.06 15.28
C ILE A 28 -20.33 -73.83 13.98
N ALA A 29 -20.34 -73.14 12.83
CA ALA A 29 -20.08 -73.76 11.54
C ALA A 29 -18.66 -74.36 11.47
N THR A 30 -17.64 -73.68 12.01
CA THR A 30 -16.26 -74.19 12.14
C THR A 30 -16.22 -75.47 12.98
N ALA A 31 -16.93 -75.50 14.11
CA ALA A 31 -17.01 -76.68 14.98
C ALA A 31 -17.72 -77.86 14.29
N VAL A 32 -18.80 -77.59 13.55
CA VAL A 32 -19.53 -78.59 12.75
C VAL A 32 -18.65 -79.11 11.61
N LEU A 33 -17.90 -78.25 10.93
CA LEU A 33 -17.01 -78.64 9.84
C LEU A 33 -15.84 -79.49 10.33
N ALA A 34 -15.28 -79.17 11.50
CA ALA A 34 -14.29 -80.00 12.17
C ALA A 34 -14.88 -81.36 12.59
N ALA A 35 -16.11 -81.39 13.10
CA ALA A 35 -16.83 -82.61 13.44
C ALA A 35 -17.16 -83.48 12.20
N ILE A 36 -17.32 -82.88 11.01
CA ILE A 36 -17.52 -83.59 9.73
C ILE A 36 -16.18 -84.05 9.13
N ALA A 37 -15.10 -83.27 9.30
CA ALA A 37 -13.78 -83.60 8.77
C ALA A 37 -13.24 -84.92 9.34
N ILE A 38 -13.42 -85.17 10.64
CA ILE A 38 -12.95 -86.38 11.34
C ILE A 38 -13.54 -87.68 10.74
N PRO A 39 -14.87 -87.86 10.62
CA PRO A 39 -15.46 -89.06 10.01
C PRO A 39 -15.15 -89.17 8.52
N VAL A 40 -14.95 -88.05 7.80
CA VAL A 40 -14.51 -88.07 6.41
C VAL A 40 -13.09 -88.64 6.30
N ILE A 41 -12.13 -88.16 7.11
CA ILE A 41 -10.76 -88.69 7.16
C ILE A 41 -10.75 -90.18 7.52
N LEU A 42 -11.58 -90.59 8.49
CA LEU A 42 -11.71 -92.00 8.91
C LEU A 42 -12.35 -92.88 7.83
N ARG A 43 -13.29 -92.36 7.04
CA ARG A 43 -13.94 -93.09 5.94
C ARG A 43 -13.02 -93.26 4.73
N TYR A 44 -12.19 -92.25 4.43
CA TYR A 44 -11.19 -92.33 3.36
C TYR A 44 -9.98 -93.21 3.74
N SER A 45 -9.61 -93.26 5.02
CA SER A 45 -8.54 -94.14 5.50
C SER A 45 -8.96 -95.62 5.56
N SER A 46 -10.28 -95.90 5.60
CA SER A 46 -10.88 -97.25 5.69
C SER A 46 -11.45 -97.82 4.39
N VAL A 47 -11.24 -97.18 3.24
CA VAL A 47 -11.70 -97.69 1.93
C VAL A 47 -11.11 -99.08 1.62
N ARG A 48 -11.96 -100.12 1.62
CA ARG A 48 -11.59 -101.49 1.22
C ARG A 48 -11.68 -101.63 -0.31
N GLY A 49 -10.52 -101.76 -0.95
CA GLY A 49 -10.33 -101.95 -2.40
C GLY A 49 -8.83 -101.90 -2.77
N LYS A 50 -8.46 -102.06 -4.06
CA LYS A 50 -7.08 -101.98 -4.58
C LYS A 50 -6.50 -100.54 -4.56
N SER A 51 -6.57 -99.82 -3.44
CA SER A 51 -5.99 -98.47 -3.27
C SER A 51 -4.62 -98.49 -2.60
N SER A 52 -3.65 -97.76 -3.15
CA SER A 52 -2.34 -97.57 -2.52
C SER A 52 -2.39 -96.53 -1.39
N ARG A 53 -1.37 -96.49 -0.52
CA ARG A 53 -1.26 -95.46 0.53
C ARG A 53 -1.22 -94.03 -0.05
N LEU A 54 -0.64 -93.87 -1.25
CA LEU A 54 -0.57 -92.59 -1.96
C LEU A 54 -1.94 -92.14 -2.49
N ASP A 55 -2.77 -93.07 -2.98
CA ASP A 55 -4.12 -92.72 -3.46
C ASP A 55 -5.00 -92.20 -2.32
N ARG A 56 -4.84 -92.79 -1.12
CA ARG A 56 -5.58 -92.35 0.08
C ARG A 56 -5.12 -90.99 0.57
N SER A 57 -3.80 -90.72 0.58
CA SER A 57 -3.30 -89.40 0.97
C SER A 57 -3.75 -88.32 0.00
N VAL A 58 -3.70 -88.57 -1.31
CA VAL A 58 -4.15 -87.60 -2.33
C VAL A 58 -5.64 -87.26 -2.16
N LEU A 59 -6.50 -88.27 -1.97
CA LEU A 59 -7.94 -88.04 -1.77
C LEU A 59 -8.25 -87.31 -0.47
N VAL A 60 -7.55 -87.63 0.63
CA VAL A 60 -7.69 -86.93 1.90
C VAL A 60 -7.23 -85.48 1.77
N THR A 61 -6.11 -85.21 1.09
CA THR A 61 -5.61 -83.86 0.86
C THR A 61 -6.58 -83.02 0.03
N ILE A 62 -7.08 -83.54 -1.10
CA ILE A 62 -8.06 -82.83 -1.92
C ILE A 62 -9.31 -82.52 -1.09
N ARG A 63 -9.78 -83.48 -0.29
CA ARG A 63 -10.98 -83.29 0.54
C ARG A 63 -10.78 -82.29 1.67
N LEU A 64 -9.61 -82.28 2.29
CA LEU A 64 -9.23 -81.27 3.28
C LEU A 64 -9.16 -79.89 2.63
N CYS A 65 -8.59 -79.75 1.43
CA CYS A 65 -8.60 -78.49 0.70
C CYS A 65 -10.03 -77.99 0.41
N VAL A 66 -10.94 -78.88 0.00
CA VAL A 66 -12.36 -78.52 -0.21
C VAL A 66 -13.00 -78.05 1.11
N LEU A 67 -12.77 -78.77 2.21
CA LEU A 67 -13.30 -78.39 3.53
C LEU A 67 -12.71 -77.07 4.03
N SER A 68 -11.41 -76.82 3.80
CA SER A 68 -10.75 -75.55 4.13
C SER A 68 -11.31 -74.37 3.33
N ILE A 69 -11.61 -74.56 2.04
CA ILE A 69 -12.26 -73.53 1.22
C ILE A 69 -13.69 -73.26 1.70
N ILE A 70 -14.47 -74.30 2.01
CA ILE A 70 -15.82 -74.12 2.56
C ILE A 70 -15.75 -73.41 3.92
N LEU A 71 -14.76 -73.73 4.75
CA LEU A 71 -14.56 -73.04 6.01
C LEU A 71 -14.21 -71.57 5.80
N PHE A 72 -13.32 -71.27 4.86
CA PHE A 72 -12.99 -69.90 4.47
C PHE A 72 -14.24 -69.13 4.01
N LEU A 73 -15.11 -69.76 3.20
CA LEU A 73 -16.39 -69.16 2.78
C LEU A 73 -17.34 -68.89 3.95
N LEU A 74 -17.42 -69.81 4.91
CA LEU A 74 -18.26 -69.64 6.11
C LEU A 74 -17.77 -68.55 7.05
N LEU A 75 -16.49 -68.20 6.99
CA LEU A 75 -15.93 -67.08 7.75
C LEU A 75 -16.27 -65.70 7.15
N GLN A 76 -17.02 -65.66 6.04
CA GLN A 76 -17.44 -64.45 5.35
C GLN A 76 -16.31 -63.42 5.21
N PRO A 77 -15.23 -63.75 4.46
CA PRO A 77 -14.18 -62.80 4.17
C PRO A 77 -14.77 -61.60 3.42
N SER A 78 -14.43 -60.40 3.86
CA SER A 78 -14.88 -59.16 3.27
C SER A 78 -13.76 -58.11 3.29
N LEU A 79 -13.89 -57.10 2.44
CA LEU A 79 -13.07 -55.89 2.46
C LEU A 79 -13.90 -54.74 2.99
N ALA A 80 -13.44 -54.10 4.06
CA ALA A 80 -14.03 -52.86 4.55
C ALA A 80 -13.32 -51.68 3.88
N VAL A 81 -14.09 -50.83 3.18
CA VAL A 81 -13.58 -49.62 2.53
C VAL A 81 -14.38 -48.42 3.02
N SER A 82 -13.68 -47.41 3.53
CA SER A 82 -14.29 -46.12 3.88
C SER A 82 -14.57 -45.34 2.60
N THR A 83 -15.83 -45.08 2.31
CA THR A 83 -16.23 -44.21 1.18
C THR A 83 -16.98 -42.99 1.71
N ALA A 84 -16.68 -41.81 1.15
CA ALA A 84 -17.37 -40.57 1.49
C ALA A 84 -18.75 -40.55 0.82
N VAL A 85 -19.78 -40.13 1.56
CA VAL A 85 -21.14 -39.98 1.01
C VAL A 85 -21.21 -38.72 0.12
N PRO A 86 -21.71 -38.80 -1.12
CA PRO A 86 -21.95 -37.63 -1.96
C PRO A 86 -22.94 -36.65 -1.27
N GLN A 87 -22.71 -35.34 -1.40
CA GLN A 87 -23.56 -34.25 -0.87
C GLN A 87 -23.50 -33.89 0.64
N GLU A 88 -22.46 -34.29 1.38
CA GLU A 88 -22.25 -33.77 2.75
C GLU A 88 -21.24 -32.61 2.83
N ASN A 89 -20.41 -32.41 1.80
CA ASN A 89 -19.36 -31.41 1.80
C ASN A 89 -19.79 -30.08 1.17
N PHE A 90 -19.35 -28.98 1.76
CA PHE A 90 -19.66 -27.61 1.33
C PHE A 90 -18.50 -27.01 0.54
N VAL A 91 -18.83 -26.12 -0.39
CA VAL A 91 -17.87 -25.27 -1.10
C VAL A 91 -18.33 -23.82 -0.99
N GLY A 92 -17.44 -22.93 -0.54
CA GLY A 92 -17.72 -21.50 -0.52
C GLY A 92 -17.39 -20.88 -1.87
N ILE A 93 -18.31 -20.14 -2.47
CA ILE A 93 -18.12 -19.39 -3.71
C ILE A 93 -18.21 -17.91 -3.35
N ILE A 94 -17.11 -17.20 -3.48
CA ILE A 94 -16.94 -15.80 -3.12
C ILE A 94 -16.86 -15.00 -4.41
N LEU A 95 -17.82 -14.13 -4.63
CA LEU A 95 -18.01 -13.38 -5.87
C LEU A 95 -17.69 -11.90 -5.62
N ASP A 96 -16.86 -11.35 -6.49
CA ASP A 96 -16.48 -9.95 -6.45
C ASP A 96 -17.65 -9.06 -6.92
N ASP A 97 -18.08 -8.14 -6.06
CA ASP A 97 -19.15 -7.16 -6.28
C ASP A 97 -18.59 -5.72 -6.37
N SER A 98 -17.30 -5.58 -6.66
CA SER A 98 -16.63 -4.31 -6.89
C SER A 98 -16.95 -3.70 -8.27
N GLN A 99 -16.69 -2.40 -8.42
CA GLN A 99 -16.90 -1.66 -9.66
C GLN A 99 -16.03 -2.14 -10.83
N SER A 100 -14.83 -2.68 -10.56
CA SER A 100 -13.93 -3.21 -11.60
C SER A 100 -14.58 -4.36 -12.40
N MET A 101 -15.56 -5.06 -11.80
CA MET A 101 -16.32 -6.11 -12.46
C MET A 101 -17.28 -5.60 -13.55
N GLN A 102 -17.52 -4.29 -13.63
CA GLN A 102 -18.29 -3.67 -14.71
C GLN A 102 -17.45 -3.38 -15.96
N LEU A 103 -16.12 -3.52 -15.89
CA LEU A 103 -15.23 -3.26 -17.03
C LEU A 103 -15.50 -4.23 -18.18
N THR A 104 -15.57 -3.68 -19.39
CA THR A 104 -15.85 -4.43 -20.62
C THR A 104 -14.55 -4.96 -21.23
N ASP A 105 -13.94 -5.96 -20.61
CA ASP A 105 -12.68 -6.55 -21.03
C ASP A 105 -12.70 -8.10 -21.02
N TYR A 106 -13.89 -8.70 -20.96
CA TYR A 106 -14.09 -10.15 -21.00
C TYR A 106 -14.55 -10.64 -22.38
N GLY A 107 -13.90 -11.67 -22.92
CA GLY A 107 -14.25 -12.34 -24.19
C GLY A 107 -13.37 -11.96 -25.40
N ASP A 108 -13.32 -12.82 -26.43
CA ASP A 108 -12.39 -12.66 -27.58
C ASP A 108 -12.97 -11.86 -28.76
N GLU A 109 -14.25 -12.07 -29.11
CA GLU A 109 -14.86 -11.48 -30.32
C GLU A 109 -15.68 -10.20 -30.03
N ARG A 110 -16.31 -10.15 -28.86
CA ARG A 110 -17.06 -8.99 -28.36
C ARG A 110 -16.80 -8.89 -26.87
N LEU A 111 -16.13 -7.80 -26.48
CA LEU A 111 -15.88 -7.51 -25.09
C LEU A 111 -17.22 -7.30 -24.37
N ALA A 112 -17.40 -8.06 -23.30
CA ALA A 112 -18.51 -7.99 -22.38
C ALA A 112 -18.00 -7.57 -20.99
N PRO A 113 -18.87 -7.07 -20.11
CA PRO A 113 -18.53 -6.85 -18.70
C PRO A 113 -18.00 -8.12 -18.03
N ARG A 114 -17.03 -7.99 -17.10
CA ARG A 114 -16.56 -9.13 -16.29
C ARG A 114 -17.69 -9.77 -15.47
N SER A 115 -18.70 -9.01 -15.07
CA SER A 115 -19.89 -9.52 -14.38
C SER A 115 -20.71 -10.52 -15.21
N ASP A 116 -20.70 -10.42 -16.53
CA ASP A 116 -21.39 -11.38 -17.40
C ASP A 116 -20.81 -12.79 -17.23
N PHE A 117 -19.51 -12.91 -16.96
CA PHE A 117 -18.86 -14.19 -16.65
C PHE A 117 -19.45 -14.85 -15.38
N ILE A 118 -19.72 -14.05 -14.34
CA ILE A 118 -20.35 -14.54 -13.10
C ILE A 118 -21.77 -15.04 -13.39
N HIS A 119 -22.57 -14.25 -14.12
CA HIS A 119 -23.95 -14.63 -14.43
C HIS A 119 -24.03 -15.84 -15.37
N GLU A 120 -23.13 -15.96 -16.35
CA GLU A 120 -23.11 -17.08 -17.30
C GLU A 120 -22.78 -18.41 -16.61
N LEU A 121 -21.76 -18.42 -15.74
CA LEU A 121 -21.27 -19.65 -15.13
C LEU A 121 -21.96 -19.99 -13.82
N PHE A 122 -22.18 -19.02 -12.93
CA PHE A 122 -22.73 -19.26 -11.61
C PHE A 122 -24.23 -18.95 -11.53
N GLY A 123 -24.72 -18.00 -12.34
CA GLY A 123 -26.13 -17.59 -12.39
C GLY A 123 -27.08 -18.59 -13.03
N ASN A 124 -26.59 -19.43 -13.94
CA ASN A 124 -27.40 -20.46 -14.58
C ASN A 124 -27.19 -21.82 -13.89
N GLU A 125 -28.20 -22.32 -13.16
CA GLU A 125 -28.15 -23.66 -12.56
C GLU A 125 -27.89 -24.78 -13.59
N ASN A 126 -28.20 -24.53 -14.86
CA ASN A 126 -27.93 -25.45 -15.96
C ASN A 126 -26.55 -25.28 -16.62
N SER A 127 -25.68 -24.42 -16.08
CA SER A 127 -24.30 -24.34 -16.54
C SER A 127 -23.60 -25.66 -16.21
N LYS A 128 -22.68 -26.11 -17.08
CA LYS A 128 -21.94 -27.35 -16.87
C LYS A 128 -21.20 -27.35 -15.52
N LEU A 129 -20.62 -26.19 -15.17
CA LEU A 129 -19.89 -26.01 -13.91
C LEU A 129 -20.81 -26.18 -12.70
N MET A 130 -21.96 -25.51 -12.68
CA MET A 130 -22.89 -25.58 -11.55
C MET A 130 -23.55 -26.95 -11.42
N MET A 131 -23.85 -27.62 -12.54
CA MET A 131 -24.33 -29.01 -12.52
C MET A 131 -23.31 -29.94 -11.83
N GLU A 132 -22.03 -29.87 -12.23
CA GLU A 132 -20.97 -30.70 -11.64
C GLU A 132 -20.69 -30.34 -10.16
N LEU A 133 -20.75 -29.06 -9.80
CA LEU A 133 -20.62 -28.61 -8.42
C LEU A 133 -21.78 -29.09 -7.55
N ASN A 134 -23.03 -28.96 -8.01
CA ASN A 134 -24.23 -29.39 -7.27
C ASN A 134 -24.35 -30.92 -7.15
N GLU A 135 -23.77 -31.68 -8.08
CA GLU A 135 -23.73 -33.14 -8.00
C GLU A 135 -22.81 -33.61 -6.85
N ARG A 136 -21.67 -32.94 -6.66
CA ARG A 136 -20.61 -33.36 -5.73
C ARG A 136 -20.61 -32.63 -4.38
N PHE A 137 -21.03 -31.36 -4.35
CA PHE A 137 -20.90 -30.44 -3.22
C PHE A 137 -22.17 -29.61 -2.99
N LYS A 138 -22.25 -28.95 -1.82
CA LYS A 138 -23.27 -27.93 -1.51
C LYS A 138 -22.65 -26.53 -1.61
N PRO A 139 -22.87 -25.79 -2.72
CA PRO A 139 -22.34 -24.45 -2.87
C PRO A 139 -23.01 -23.47 -1.89
N ARG A 140 -22.21 -22.56 -1.35
CA ARG A 140 -22.65 -21.39 -0.56
C ARG A 140 -22.05 -20.15 -1.16
N PHE A 141 -22.91 -19.20 -1.52
CA PHE A 141 -22.49 -17.98 -2.17
C PHE A 141 -22.24 -16.87 -1.15
N PHE A 142 -21.20 -16.09 -1.43
CA PHE A 142 -20.82 -14.90 -0.70
C PHE A 142 -20.51 -13.83 -1.75
N ARG A 143 -20.81 -12.58 -1.43
CA ARG A 143 -20.35 -11.42 -2.20
C ARG A 143 -19.33 -10.65 -1.37
N PHE A 144 -18.42 -9.97 -2.03
CA PHE A 144 -17.52 -9.06 -1.35
C PHE A 144 -17.18 -7.83 -2.18
N SER A 145 -16.92 -6.75 -1.46
CA SER A 145 -16.32 -5.52 -1.96
C SER A 145 -15.61 -4.82 -0.79
N ASP A 146 -16.22 -3.75 -0.24
CA ASP A 146 -15.80 -3.03 0.97
C ASP A 146 -16.02 -3.88 2.24
N SER A 147 -17.05 -4.72 2.20
CA SER A 147 -17.41 -5.72 3.20
C SER A 147 -17.73 -7.05 2.53
N ALA A 148 -17.81 -8.12 3.32
CA ALA A 148 -18.20 -9.44 2.84
C ALA A 148 -19.51 -9.87 3.48
N GLU A 149 -20.42 -10.41 2.67
CA GLU A 149 -21.75 -10.81 3.08
C GLU A 149 -22.16 -12.13 2.42
N ARG A 150 -23.08 -12.86 3.06
CA ARG A 150 -23.67 -14.06 2.47
C ARG A 150 -24.68 -13.67 1.40
N LEU A 151 -24.63 -14.38 0.28
CA LEU A 151 -25.49 -14.15 -0.88
C LEU A 151 -26.50 -15.30 -1.02
N GLU A 152 -27.80 -15.00 -1.04
CA GLU A 152 -28.85 -16.01 -1.25
C GLU A 152 -29.27 -16.10 -2.72
N ASP A 153 -29.31 -14.96 -3.43
CA ASP A 153 -29.58 -14.88 -4.87
C ASP A 153 -28.50 -14.04 -5.58
N LEU A 154 -28.02 -14.54 -6.72
CA LEU A 154 -27.04 -13.85 -7.58
C LEU A 154 -27.58 -12.55 -8.18
N ASN A 155 -28.90 -12.37 -8.23
CA ASN A 155 -29.53 -11.13 -8.68
C ASN A 155 -29.35 -9.96 -7.68
N GLU A 156 -28.84 -10.23 -6.47
CA GLU A 156 -28.52 -9.19 -5.48
C GLU A 156 -27.15 -8.53 -5.72
N LEU A 157 -26.35 -9.04 -6.67
CA LEU A 157 -25.08 -8.42 -7.07
C LEU A 157 -25.33 -7.08 -7.77
N SER A 158 -24.64 -6.05 -7.30
CA SER A 158 -24.82 -4.66 -7.72
C SER A 158 -23.62 -4.12 -8.51
N TYR A 159 -22.45 -4.72 -8.31
CA TYR A 159 -21.15 -4.33 -8.83
C TYR A 159 -20.84 -2.85 -8.57
N SER A 160 -21.27 -2.33 -7.40
CA SER A 160 -21.09 -0.92 -7.03
C SER A 160 -20.05 -0.68 -5.94
N GLY A 161 -19.42 -1.75 -5.42
CA GLY A 161 -18.43 -1.66 -4.36
C GLY A 161 -17.18 -0.86 -4.75
N GLU A 162 -16.68 -0.05 -3.81
CA GLU A 162 -15.59 0.92 -4.07
C GLU A 162 -14.19 0.38 -3.71
N GLN A 163 -14.16 -0.78 -3.07
CA GLN A 163 -12.96 -1.52 -2.69
C GLN A 163 -13.13 -3.01 -2.99
N THR A 164 -11.99 -3.68 -3.09
CA THR A 164 -11.84 -5.12 -3.29
C THR A 164 -11.00 -5.63 -2.13
N ARG A 165 -11.66 -6.07 -1.05
CA ARG A 165 -10.98 -6.57 0.17
C ARG A 165 -10.99 -8.10 0.22
N VAL A 166 -10.03 -8.72 -0.47
CA VAL A 166 -9.93 -10.18 -0.63
C VAL A 166 -9.63 -10.89 0.68
N GLY A 167 -8.69 -10.38 1.49
CA GLY A 167 -8.32 -10.99 2.78
C GLY A 167 -9.51 -11.12 3.73
N PRO A 168 -10.16 -10.01 4.11
CA PRO A 168 -11.36 -10.02 4.94
C PRO A 168 -12.50 -10.87 4.37
N ALA A 169 -12.69 -10.89 3.05
CA ALA A 169 -13.72 -11.72 2.41
C ALA A 169 -13.47 -13.23 2.59
N LEU A 170 -12.21 -13.66 2.44
CA LEU A 170 -11.82 -15.05 2.67
C LEU A 170 -11.99 -15.44 4.15
N ASP A 171 -11.61 -14.56 5.08
CA ASP A 171 -11.76 -14.79 6.51
C ASP A 171 -13.23 -14.88 6.92
N PHE A 172 -14.08 -13.99 6.39
CA PHE A 172 -15.53 -14.01 6.64
C PHE A 172 -16.18 -15.31 6.14
N ALA A 173 -15.91 -15.69 4.88
CA ALA A 173 -16.44 -16.93 4.31
C ALA A 173 -15.95 -18.17 5.07
N HIS A 174 -14.69 -18.18 5.53
CA HIS A 174 -14.15 -19.25 6.37
C HIS A 174 -14.89 -19.35 7.71
N GLN A 175 -15.13 -18.22 8.39
CA GLN A 175 -15.81 -18.18 9.68
C GLN A 175 -17.26 -18.67 9.58
N GLU A 176 -18.01 -18.22 8.56
CA GLU A 176 -19.38 -18.67 8.30
C GLU A 176 -19.47 -20.17 7.99
N LEU A 177 -18.45 -20.74 7.34
CA LEU A 177 -18.39 -22.15 6.98
C LEU A 177 -17.64 -23.03 8.01
N ALA A 178 -17.21 -22.48 9.14
CA ALA A 178 -16.42 -23.22 10.14
C ALA A 178 -17.18 -24.41 10.76
N ALA A 179 -18.51 -24.37 10.77
CA ALA A 179 -19.37 -25.41 11.35
C ALA A 179 -19.70 -26.57 10.39
N VAL A 180 -19.25 -26.51 9.12
CA VAL A 180 -19.56 -27.50 8.09
C VAL A 180 -18.29 -28.09 7.47
N PRO A 181 -18.32 -29.32 6.91
CA PRO A 181 -17.16 -29.90 6.26
C PRO A 181 -16.87 -29.19 4.93
N LEU A 182 -16.00 -28.19 4.98
CA LEU A 182 -15.58 -27.37 3.85
C LEU A 182 -14.54 -28.11 2.99
N SER A 183 -14.76 -28.15 1.68
CA SER A 183 -13.83 -28.74 0.69
C SER A 183 -12.87 -27.73 0.07
N GLY A 184 -13.22 -26.44 0.12
CA GLY A 184 -12.40 -25.35 -0.40
C GLY A 184 -13.21 -24.07 -0.56
N LEU A 185 -12.50 -22.97 -0.85
CA LEU A 185 -13.08 -21.69 -1.22
C LEU A 185 -12.76 -21.38 -2.67
N ILE A 186 -13.76 -21.05 -3.47
CA ILE A 186 -13.63 -20.53 -4.83
C ILE A 186 -13.80 -19.02 -4.72
N ILE A 187 -12.87 -18.24 -5.27
CA ILE A 187 -13.00 -16.79 -5.34
C ILE A 187 -12.94 -16.33 -6.80
N VAL A 188 -13.92 -15.55 -7.23
CA VAL A 188 -14.02 -15.03 -8.61
C VAL A 188 -13.79 -13.53 -8.55
N THR A 189 -12.67 -13.05 -9.08
CA THR A 189 -12.20 -11.66 -8.96
C THR A 189 -11.15 -11.36 -10.03
N ASP A 190 -10.85 -10.09 -10.28
CA ASP A 190 -9.67 -9.68 -11.04
C ASP A 190 -8.37 -9.69 -10.20
N GLY A 191 -8.49 -9.81 -8.87
CA GLY A 191 -7.38 -9.86 -7.93
C GLY A 191 -6.78 -8.52 -7.56
N ALA A 192 -7.41 -7.40 -7.91
CA ALA A 192 -6.96 -6.04 -7.57
C ALA A 192 -7.23 -5.68 -6.09
N ASP A 193 -6.68 -6.46 -5.15
CA ASP A 193 -6.84 -6.19 -3.71
C ASP A 193 -6.28 -4.81 -3.34
N ASN A 194 -7.14 -3.94 -2.82
CA ASN A 194 -6.81 -2.59 -2.38
C ASN A 194 -7.01 -2.41 -0.86
N SER A 195 -6.96 -3.52 -0.12
CA SER A 195 -7.07 -3.53 1.33
C SER A 195 -5.79 -3.02 2.01
N ILE A 196 -5.94 -2.25 3.09
CA ILE A 196 -4.81 -1.72 3.87
C ILE A 196 -4.13 -2.84 4.67
N ASP A 197 -4.89 -3.81 5.16
CA ASP A 197 -4.43 -4.88 6.06
C ASP A 197 -3.58 -5.96 5.34
N GLY A 198 -3.64 -5.99 4.01
CA GLY A 198 -3.01 -7.00 3.16
C GLY A 198 -3.56 -8.42 3.38
N LEU A 199 -2.95 -9.42 2.73
CA LEU A 199 -3.47 -10.80 2.71
C LEU A 199 -2.74 -11.79 3.64
N SER A 200 -1.61 -11.40 4.24
CA SER A 200 -0.70 -12.35 4.90
C SER A 200 -1.33 -13.06 6.10
N ALA A 201 -2.11 -12.35 6.93
CA ALA A 201 -2.77 -12.92 8.10
C ALA A 201 -3.87 -13.91 7.70
N SER A 202 -4.73 -13.53 6.76
CA SER A 202 -5.80 -14.39 6.22
C SER A 202 -5.22 -15.65 5.57
N LEU A 203 -4.16 -15.52 4.76
CA LEU A 203 -3.46 -16.66 4.14
C LEU A 203 -2.83 -17.60 5.17
N GLN A 204 -2.31 -17.07 6.28
CA GLN A 204 -1.78 -17.90 7.37
C GLN A 204 -2.90 -18.69 8.06
N SER A 205 -4.05 -18.05 8.31
CA SER A 205 -5.23 -18.70 8.90
C SER A 205 -5.75 -19.84 8.03
N LEU A 206 -5.92 -19.61 6.72
CA LEU A 206 -6.38 -20.63 5.78
C LEU A 206 -5.42 -21.81 5.66
N ARG A 207 -4.11 -21.54 5.64
CA ARG A 207 -3.06 -22.58 5.66
C ARG A 207 -3.10 -23.42 6.92
N ALA A 208 -3.25 -22.79 8.09
CA ALA A 208 -3.31 -23.49 9.38
C ALA A 208 -4.52 -24.45 9.43
N ASN A 209 -5.63 -24.08 8.79
CA ASN A 209 -6.83 -24.90 8.69
C ASN A 209 -6.86 -25.83 7.47
N SER A 210 -5.79 -25.85 6.65
CA SER A 210 -5.68 -26.67 5.42
C SER A 210 -6.83 -26.46 4.43
N ILE A 211 -7.30 -25.21 4.29
CA ILE A 211 -8.40 -24.85 3.39
C ILE A 211 -7.81 -24.36 2.07
N PRO A 212 -7.97 -25.10 0.96
CA PRO A 212 -7.49 -24.65 -0.35
C PRO A 212 -8.38 -23.54 -0.91
N VAL A 213 -7.74 -22.50 -1.47
CA VAL A 213 -8.40 -21.43 -2.21
C VAL A 213 -8.16 -21.64 -3.70
N PHE A 214 -9.22 -21.56 -4.50
CA PHE A 214 -9.24 -21.70 -5.94
C PHE A 214 -9.68 -20.38 -6.59
N PRO A 215 -8.74 -19.48 -6.89
CA PRO A 215 -9.05 -18.22 -7.56
C PRO A 215 -9.40 -18.44 -9.03
N VAL A 216 -10.43 -17.76 -9.49
CA VAL A 216 -10.85 -17.68 -10.88
C VAL A 216 -10.63 -16.23 -11.32
N GLY A 217 -9.55 -16.00 -12.09
CA GLY A 217 -9.13 -14.67 -12.49
C GLY A 217 -9.89 -14.17 -13.72
N VAL A 218 -10.68 -13.11 -13.58
CA VAL A 218 -11.47 -12.50 -14.67
C VAL A 218 -10.80 -11.20 -15.16
N GLY A 219 -10.99 -10.86 -16.44
CA GLY A 219 -10.42 -9.67 -17.06
C GLY A 219 -9.06 -9.89 -17.74
N MET A 220 -8.57 -8.84 -18.40
CA MET A 220 -7.29 -8.84 -19.10
C MET A 220 -6.12 -8.57 -18.15
N GLU A 221 -4.99 -9.24 -18.35
CA GLU A 221 -3.74 -8.96 -17.60
C GLU A 221 -3.05 -7.69 -18.05
N ARG A 222 -3.33 -7.23 -19.29
CA ARG A 222 -2.77 -6.01 -19.84
C ARG A 222 -3.75 -5.36 -20.80
N PHE A 223 -4.03 -4.08 -20.60
CA PHE A 223 -4.83 -3.28 -21.51
C PHE A 223 -4.02 -2.87 -22.75
N ASN A 224 -4.71 -2.79 -23.89
CA ASN A 224 -4.10 -2.38 -25.16
C ASN A 224 -3.94 -0.87 -25.26
N ARG A 225 -4.95 -0.12 -24.77
CA ARG A 225 -5.02 1.33 -24.81
C ARG A 225 -5.62 1.85 -23.51
N ASP A 226 -4.83 2.57 -22.72
CA ASP A 226 -5.26 3.15 -21.46
C ASP A 226 -4.32 4.29 -21.03
N ILE A 227 -4.86 5.30 -20.34
CA ILE A 227 -4.09 6.37 -19.71
C ILE A 227 -4.53 6.48 -18.25
N GLU A 228 -3.59 6.37 -17.32
CA GLU A 228 -3.86 6.36 -15.88
C GLU A 228 -3.04 7.43 -15.16
N LEU A 229 -3.67 8.19 -14.26
CA LEU A 229 -2.97 9.04 -13.30
C LEU A 229 -2.65 8.23 -12.04
N THR A 230 -1.50 7.56 -12.05
CA THR A 230 -1.10 6.60 -11.01
C THR A 230 -0.84 7.26 -9.66
N SER A 231 -0.22 8.45 -9.64
CA SER A 231 -0.03 9.21 -8.41
C SER A 231 0.07 10.70 -8.69
N VAL A 232 -0.30 11.49 -7.69
CA VAL A 232 -0.06 12.92 -7.63
C VAL A 232 0.57 13.19 -6.27
N GLU A 233 1.72 13.83 -6.25
CA GLU A 233 2.41 14.24 -5.02
C GLU A 233 2.42 15.76 -4.95
N ALA A 234 1.72 16.35 -3.99
CA ALA A 234 1.64 17.78 -3.78
C ALA A 234 1.78 18.10 -2.28
N PRO A 235 2.20 19.32 -1.91
CA PRO A 235 2.13 19.79 -0.53
C PRO A 235 0.69 19.72 -0.01
N THR A 236 0.50 19.16 1.18
CA THR A 236 -0.82 19.03 1.84
C THR A 236 -1.31 20.35 2.43
N THR A 237 -0.37 21.27 2.73
CA THR A 237 -0.65 22.58 3.31
C THR A 237 0.18 23.65 2.60
N VAL A 238 -0.46 24.77 2.25
CA VAL A 238 0.19 25.90 1.57
C VAL A 238 -0.37 27.23 2.07
N LEU A 239 0.42 28.30 2.01
CA LEU A 239 -0.08 29.65 2.31
C LEU A 239 -0.88 30.22 1.13
N ALA A 240 -1.92 31.00 1.42
CA ALA A 240 -2.71 31.69 0.40
C ALA A 240 -1.82 32.53 -0.55
N GLY A 241 -2.08 32.42 -1.85
CA GLY A 241 -1.31 33.04 -2.93
C GLY A 241 0.01 32.34 -3.28
N SER A 242 0.36 31.22 -2.63
CA SER A 242 1.63 30.53 -2.90
C SER A 242 1.54 29.69 -4.17
N GLN A 243 2.69 29.58 -4.83
CA GLN A 243 2.86 28.67 -5.96
C GLN A 243 2.99 27.23 -5.45
N VAL A 244 2.17 26.35 -6.00
CA VAL A 244 2.18 24.91 -5.73
C VAL A 244 2.83 24.21 -6.91
N SER A 245 3.68 23.23 -6.61
CA SER A 245 4.25 22.30 -7.59
C SER A 245 3.81 20.89 -7.19
N ALA A 246 3.09 20.22 -8.07
CA ALA A 246 2.64 18.85 -7.90
C ALA A 246 3.35 17.93 -8.91
N ASP A 247 3.84 16.79 -8.44
CA ASP A 247 4.47 15.76 -9.27
C ASP A 247 3.40 14.74 -9.65
N VAL A 248 3.03 14.72 -10.93
CA VAL A 248 1.98 13.87 -11.49
C VAL A 248 2.63 12.74 -12.26
N VAL A 249 2.39 11.51 -11.84
CA VAL A 249 2.84 10.30 -12.54
C VAL A 249 1.72 9.83 -13.46
N ILE A 250 2.01 9.78 -14.75
CA ILE A 250 1.07 9.34 -15.79
C ILE A 250 1.62 8.03 -16.36
N GLU A 251 0.83 6.97 -16.25
CA GLU A 251 1.06 5.71 -16.96
C GLU A 251 0.22 5.70 -18.24
N HIS A 252 0.80 5.24 -19.35
CA HIS A 252 0.11 5.15 -20.63
C HIS A 252 0.47 3.86 -21.35
N LYS A 253 -0.53 3.26 -22.00
CA LYS A 253 -0.40 2.07 -22.85
C LYS A 253 -1.05 2.37 -24.19
N GLY A 254 -0.35 2.10 -25.30
CA GLY A 254 -0.91 2.29 -26.64
C GLY A 254 -1.07 3.73 -27.14
N PHE A 255 -0.65 4.73 -26.36
CA PHE A 255 -0.69 6.18 -26.70
C PHE A 255 0.72 6.82 -26.83
N SER A 256 1.76 6.01 -27.03
CA SER A 256 3.14 6.49 -27.14
C SER A 256 3.33 7.51 -28.27
N GLY A 257 3.97 8.64 -27.97
CA GLY A 257 4.23 9.72 -28.91
C GLY A 257 3.06 10.69 -29.12
N GLU A 258 1.93 10.48 -28.45
CA GLU A 258 0.81 11.42 -28.46
C GLU A 258 1.02 12.53 -27.42
N THR A 259 0.45 13.72 -27.66
CA THR A 259 0.47 14.84 -26.73
C THR A 259 -0.90 15.00 -26.10
N VAL A 260 -0.95 14.96 -24.77
CA VAL A 260 -2.17 15.12 -23.98
C VAL A 260 -2.10 16.38 -23.13
N LEU A 261 -3.27 16.92 -22.76
CA LEU A 261 -3.37 18.11 -21.92
C LEU A 261 -3.74 17.71 -20.49
N LEU A 262 -2.85 17.98 -19.55
CA LEU A 262 -3.10 17.86 -18.12
C LEU A 262 -3.73 19.16 -17.60
N LEU A 263 -4.95 19.05 -17.08
CA LEU A 263 -5.70 20.14 -16.48
C LEU A 263 -5.67 20.01 -14.96
N VAL A 264 -5.42 21.12 -14.26
CA VAL A 264 -5.56 21.21 -12.81
C VAL A 264 -6.76 22.09 -12.52
N GLU A 265 -7.79 21.52 -11.91
CA GLU A 265 -9.04 22.19 -11.55
C GLU A 265 -9.10 22.37 -10.03
N GLY A 266 -9.21 23.62 -9.59
CA GLY A 266 -9.39 24.01 -8.19
C GLY A 266 -10.82 24.50 -7.92
N PRO A 267 -11.07 25.13 -6.75
CA PRO A 267 -12.41 25.54 -6.33
C PRO A 267 -13.05 26.62 -7.22
N ASP A 268 -12.25 27.38 -7.96
CA ASP A 268 -12.70 28.49 -8.81
C ASP A 268 -12.58 28.17 -10.33
N GLY A 269 -12.33 26.91 -10.68
CA GLY A 269 -12.18 26.42 -12.05
C GLY A 269 -10.75 25.96 -12.38
N ILE A 270 -10.36 26.02 -13.66
CA ILE A 270 -9.02 25.59 -14.10
C ILE A 270 -7.97 26.58 -13.59
N VAL A 271 -7.07 26.09 -12.73
CA VAL A 271 -5.97 26.86 -12.11
C VAL A 271 -4.62 26.58 -12.75
N GLY A 272 -4.50 25.51 -13.53
CA GLY A 272 -3.27 25.13 -14.22
C GLY A 272 -3.54 24.29 -15.46
N THR A 273 -2.65 24.37 -16.44
CA THR A 273 -2.72 23.59 -17.68
C THR A 273 -1.30 23.28 -18.16
N GLN A 274 -1.03 22.02 -18.47
CA GLN A 274 0.28 21.55 -18.90
C GLN A 274 0.15 20.60 -20.08
N GLU A 275 0.86 20.90 -21.17
CA GLU A 275 1.00 19.95 -22.29
C GLU A 275 2.02 18.87 -21.91
N VAL A 276 1.66 17.62 -22.19
CA VAL A 276 2.44 16.42 -21.84
C VAL A 276 2.63 15.57 -23.09
N GLU A 277 3.89 15.41 -23.51
CA GLU A 277 4.26 14.44 -24.55
C GLU A 277 4.48 13.06 -23.91
N LEU A 278 3.69 12.07 -24.32
CA LEU A 278 3.82 10.70 -23.84
C LEU A 278 5.04 10.04 -24.48
N PRO A 279 6.00 9.51 -23.70
CA PRO A 279 7.26 9.01 -24.24
C PRO A 279 7.06 7.83 -25.21
N ASN A 280 7.97 7.76 -26.20
CA ASN A 280 8.04 6.63 -27.14
C ASN A 280 8.68 5.37 -26.51
N GLN A 281 9.39 5.53 -25.40
CA GLN A 281 10.05 4.44 -24.67
C GLN A 281 9.65 4.50 -23.20
N GLY A 282 9.13 3.38 -22.70
CA GLY A 282 8.53 3.30 -21.37
C GLY A 282 7.04 3.60 -21.41
N ASP A 283 6.35 3.13 -20.38
CA ASP A 283 4.90 3.26 -20.24
C ASP A 283 4.55 4.33 -19.18
N SER A 284 5.54 5.10 -18.68
CA SER A 284 5.32 6.07 -17.58
C SER A 284 6.14 7.34 -17.77
N THR A 285 5.55 8.48 -17.40
CA THR A 285 6.18 9.80 -17.39
C THR A 285 5.80 10.58 -16.14
N VAL A 286 6.72 11.42 -15.66
CA VAL A 286 6.49 12.31 -14.52
C VAL A 286 6.41 13.75 -15.01
N VAL A 287 5.30 14.40 -14.71
CA VAL A 287 5.01 15.77 -15.12
C VAL A 287 4.89 16.63 -13.87
N LYS A 288 5.57 17.76 -13.86
CA LYS A 288 5.43 18.75 -12.78
C LYS A 288 4.37 19.77 -13.17
N ALA A 289 3.22 19.71 -12.51
CA ALA A 289 2.14 20.66 -12.69
C ALA A 289 2.29 21.81 -11.67
N GLN A 290 2.28 23.05 -12.17
CA GLN A 290 2.43 24.25 -11.35
C GLN A 290 1.15 25.09 -11.41
N PHE A 291 0.66 25.52 -10.25
CA PHE A 291 -0.54 26.35 -10.12
C PHE A 291 -0.51 27.17 -8.82
N THR A 292 -1.35 28.20 -8.72
CA THR A 292 -1.44 29.08 -7.54
C THR A 292 -2.76 28.90 -6.84
N THR A 293 -2.74 28.91 -5.51
CA THR A 293 -3.94 28.71 -4.67
C THR A 293 -4.24 29.97 -3.86
N THR A 294 -5.41 30.60 -4.07
CA THR A 294 -5.74 31.89 -3.39
C THR A 294 -6.85 31.77 -2.35
N ARG A 295 -7.68 30.74 -2.42
CA ARG A 295 -8.86 30.60 -1.56
C ARG A 295 -8.51 29.84 -0.29
N GLU A 296 -8.71 30.47 0.87
CA GLU A 296 -8.47 29.86 2.18
C GLU A 296 -9.38 28.64 2.43
N GLY A 297 -8.87 27.66 3.17
CA GLY A 297 -9.60 26.48 3.63
C GLY A 297 -9.14 25.18 2.94
N PRO A 298 -9.77 24.06 3.31
CA PRO A 298 -9.57 22.78 2.61
C PRO A 298 -10.24 22.85 1.23
N HIS A 299 -9.48 22.58 0.17
CA HIS A 299 -10.01 22.49 -1.19
C HIS A 299 -9.50 21.25 -1.90
N LEU A 300 -10.38 20.64 -2.69
CA LEU A 300 -10.04 19.53 -3.57
C LEU A 300 -9.47 20.07 -4.88
N TYR A 301 -8.27 19.62 -5.25
CA TYR A 301 -7.64 19.91 -6.53
C TYR A 301 -7.68 18.66 -7.39
N SER A 302 -8.34 18.76 -8.54
CA SER A 302 -8.52 17.66 -9.48
C SER A 302 -7.53 17.76 -10.63
N PHE A 303 -6.69 16.75 -10.76
CA PHE A 303 -5.76 16.59 -11.88
C PHE A 303 -6.44 15.69 -12.91
N ARG A 304 -6.63 16.18 -14.13
CA ARG A 304 -7.42 15.49 -15.15
C ARG A 304 -6.76 15.53 -16.52
N ILE A 305 -6.78 14.39 -17.20
CA ILE A 305 -6.51 14.28 -18.64
C ILE A 305 -7.83 13.99 -19.34
N ALA A 306 -8.08 14.63 -20.49
CA ALA A 306 -9.28 14.34 -21.27
C ALA A 306 -9.22 12.89 -21.80
N VAL A 307 -10.34 12.16 -21.68
CA VAL A 307 -10.47 10.78 -22.17
C VAL A 307 -10.21 10.75 -23.68
N GLN A 308 -9.26 9.93 -24.10
CA GLN A 308 -8.95 9.66 -25.51
C GLN A 308 -9.86 8.57 -26.08
N ASP A 309 -9.92 8.50 -27.42
CA ASP A 309 -10.65 7.43 -28.11
C ASP A 309 -10.01 6.06 -27.81
N ASP A 310 -10.84 5.02 -27.72
CA ASP A 310 -10.45 3.63 -27.46
C ASP A 310 -9.78 3.33 -26.10
N GLU A 311 -9.82 4.24 -25.12
CA GLU A 311 -9.40 3.96 -23.74
C GLU A 311 -10.29 2.91 -23.05
N MET A 312 -9.66 1.96 -22.34
CA MET A 312 -10.33 0.88 -21.63
C MET A 312 -11.03 1.37 -20.36
N VAL A 313 -10.32 2.15 -19.55
CA VAL A 313 -10.85 2.77 -18.33
C VAL A 313 -10.86 4.28 -18.56
N ARG A 314 -11.96 4.94 -18.18
CA ARG A 314 -12.17 6.38 -18.43
C ARG A 314 -12.13 7.24 -17.17
N ASN A 315 -12.22 6.58 -16.00
CA ASN A 315 -12.32 7.24 -14.70
C ASN A 315 -10.96 7.30 -13.98
N ASN A 316 -9.93 6.65 -14.51
CA ASN A 316 -8.56 6.67 -13.99
C ASN A 316 -7.71 7.81 -14.58
N ASN A 317 -8.27 8.60 -15.50
CA ASN A 317 -7.67 9.81 -16.05
C ASN A 317 -7.78 11.03 -15.11
N GLN A 318 -8.39 10.86 -13.93
CA GLN A 318 -8.60 11.92 -12.95
C GLN A 318 -8.15 11.47 -11.57
N ARG A 319 -7.42 12.33 -10.85
CA ARG A 319 -7.07 12.11 -9.45
C ARG A 319 -7.21 13.40 -8.66
N ASP A 320 -7.84 13.30 -7.50
CA ASP A 320 -8.10 14.46 -6.66
C ASP A 320 -7.25 14.42 -5.39
N ILE A 321 -6.69 15.57 -5.01
CA ILE A 321 -5.85 15.76 -3.83
C ILE A 321 -6.43 16.87 -2.95
N LEU A 322 -6.43 16.66 -1.63
CA LEU A 322 -6.79 17.71 -0.68
C LEU A 322 -5.60 18.61 -0.40
N ILE A 323 -5.77 19.91 -0.61
CA ILE A 323 -4.78 20.92 -0.22
C ILE A 323 -5.44 21.90 0.74
N VAL A 324 -4.86 22.06 1.92
CA VAL A 324 -5.31 23.02 2.94
C VAL A 324 -4.57 24.34 2.72
N VAL A 325 -5.32 25.35 2.28
CA VAL A 325 -4.79 26.71 2.09
C VAL A 325 -4.97 27.49 3.39
N GLN A 326 -3.85 27.92 3.98
CA GLN A 326 -3.85 28.67 5.24
C GLN A 326 -3.65 30.16 4.99
N ASP A 327 -4.49 30.99 5.61
CA ASP A 327 -4.31 32.44 5.67
C ASP A 327 -3.84 32.84 7.08
N ARG A 328 -2.53 32.68 7.32
CA ARG A 328 -1.90 33.01 8.61
C ARG A 328 -0.67 33.90 8.43
N GLN A 329 -0.25 34.56 9.51
CA GLN A 329 0.95 35.39 9.54
C GLN A 329 2.10 34.65 10.24
N ASP A 330 3.01 34.08 9.43
CA ASP A 330 4.18 33.37 9.96
C ASP A 330 5.34 34.33 10.28
N LYS A 331 5.92 34.19 11.47
CA LYS A 331 7.01 35.06 11.96
C LYS A 331 8.38 34.59 11.45
N VAL A 332 9.14 35.49 10.84
CA VAL A 332 10.51 35.29 10.37
C VAL A 332 11.44 36.27 11.09
N LEU A 333 12.54 35.75 11.67
CA LEU A 333 13.58 36.58 12.28
C LEU A 333 14.74 36.74 11.30
N TYR A 334 15.02 37.98 10.89
CA TYR A 334 16.16 38.35 10.05
C TYR A 334 17.20 39.13 10.84
N VAL A 335 18.39 38.57 10.92
CA VAL A 335 19.52 39.06 11.70
C VAL A 335 20.65 39.45 10.76
N GLU A 336 20.99 40.74 10.69
CA GLU A 336 22.00 41.28 9.77
C GLU A 336 23.13 42.00 10.53
N GLY A 337 24.38 41.61 10.24
CA GLY A 337 25.56 42.06 10.97
C GLY A 337 26.14 43.39 10.50
N GLU A 338 25.66 43.92 9.38
CA GLU A 338 26.07 45.22 8.85
C GLU A 338 24.96 45.89 8.03
N PRO A 339 24.93 47.24 7.94
CA PRO A 339 23.95 47.91 7.09
C PRO A 339 24.16 47.58 5.60
N THR A 340 23.19 46.92 4.97
CA THR A 340 23.20 46.58 3.54
C THR A 340 21.94 47.10 2.84
N ASN A 341 22.03 47.38 1.53
CA ASN A 341 20.85 47.73 0.72
C ASN A 341 19.78 46.63 0.76
N ARG A 342 20.23 45.35 0.85
CA ARG A 342 19.37 44.17 1.01
C ARG A 342 18.37 44.33 2.15
N THR A 343 18.78 44.81 3.32
CA THR A 343 17.87 44.94 4.47
C THR A 343 16.73 45.93 4.21
N GLY A 344 16.97 46.99 3.44
CA GLY A 344 15.92 47.90 3.00
C GLY A 344 14.90 47.22 2.08
N PHE A 345 15.39 46.49 1.08
CA PHE A 345 14.56 45.77 0.11
C PHE A 345 13.72 44.67 0.77
N LEU A 346 14.36 43.79 1.53
CA LEU A 346 13.69 42.69 2.22
C LEU A 346 12.62 43.17 3.18
N ARG A 347 12.86 44.29 3.87
CA ARG A 347 11.89 44.88 4.79
C ARG A 347 10.68 45.43 4.06
N ASN A 348 10.90 46.26 3.03
CA ASN A 348 9.78 46.85 2.30
C ASN A 348 8.94 45.74 1.66
N PHE A 349 9.60 44.75 1.07
CA PHE A 349 8.94 43.59 0.48
C PHE A 349 8.10 42.80 1.51
N ALA A 350 8.69 42.39 2.63
CA ALA A 350 7.98 41.57 3.62
C ALA A 350 6.92 42.33 4.43
N ILE A 351 6.92 43.67 4.44
CA ILE A 351 5.94 44.48 5.16
C ILE A 351 4.83 44.98 4.23
N ASP A 352 5.15 45.32 2.99
CA ASP A 352 4.23 46.01 2.08
C ASP A 352 3.57 45.03 1.07
N ASP A 353 4.21 43.90 0.73
CA ASP A 353 3.78 43.05 -0.41
C ASP A 353 3.25 41.66 -0.03
N ASP A 354 3.48 41.15 1.19
CA ASP A 354 3.03 39.81 1.60
C ASP A 354 2.26 39.81 2.94
N PRO A 355 0.90 39.68 2.92
CA PRO A 355 0.11 39.74 4.15
C PRO A 355 0.28 38.51 5.06
N ASN A 356 0.91 37.42 4.58
CA ASN A 356 1.07 36.16 5.31
C ASN A 356 2.40 36.03 6.05
N LEU A 357 3.25 37.06 6.00
CA LEU A 357 4.58 37.04 6.58
C LEU A 357 4.78 38.22 7.52
N MET A 358 5.37 37.96 8.67
CA MET A 358 5.82 38.99 9.60
C MET A 358 7.34 38.91 9.72
N LEU A 359 8.04 39.92 9.20
CA LEU A 359 9.50 39.98 9.23
C LEU A 359 10.01 40.87 10.37
N GLY A 360 10.54 40.23 11.42
CA GLY A 360 11.31 40.91 12.47
C GLY A 360 12.76 41.10 12.03
N VAL A 361 13.24 42.34 11.98
CA VAL A 361 14.60 42.69 11.55
C VAL A 361 15.43 43.14 12.76
N PHE A 362 16.52 42.43 13.03
CA PHE A 362 17.53 42.78 14.03
C PHE A 362 18.87 43.05 13.34
N MET A 363 19.28 44.32 13.25
CA MET A 363 20.45 44.73 12.48
C MET A 363 21.49 45.46 13.34
N ARG A 364 22.76 45.08 13.21
CA ARG A 364 23.89 45.76 13.89
C ARG A 364 24.25 47.06 13.16
N MET A 365 24.08 48.20 13.84
CA MET A 365 24.45 49.54 13.33
C MET A 365 25.85 49.96 13.77
N ALA A 366 26.24 49.55 14.99
CA ALA A 366 27.58 49.72 15.54
C ALA A 366 27.81 48.64 16.62
N GLU A 367 29.01 48.59 17.18
CA GLU A 367 29.31 47.72 18.32
C GLU A 367 28.30 47.97 19.46
N ASN A 368 27.60 46.91 19.89
CA ASN A 368 26.53 46.96 20.90
C ASN A 368 25.36 47.90 20.60
N LYS A 369 25.17 48.33 19.33
CA LYS A 369 24.05 49.16 18.92
C LYS A 369 23.28 48.49 17.79
N PHE A 370 22.04 48.11 18.09
CA PHE A 370 21.16 47.39 17.17
C PHE A 370 19.96 48.24 16.80
N TRP A 371 19.59 48.16 15.53
CA TRP A 371 18.33 48.65 15.01
C TRP A 371 17.35 47.48 14.90
N ARG A 372 16.11 47.73 15.30
CA ARG A 372 15.04 46.73 15.39
C ARG A 372 13.80 47.26 14.69
N ALA A 373 13.14 46.43 13.89
CA ALA A 373 11.90 46.77 13.19
C ALA A 373 11.06 45.51 12.94
N GLY A 374 9.74 45.66 12.77
CA GLY A 374 8.85 44.54 12.45
C GLY A 374 8.57 43.60 13.62
N PHE A 375 8.67 44.10 14.86
CA PHE A 375 8.34 43.39 16.09
C PHE A 375 7.02 43.91 16.67
N GLU A 376 6.32 43.09 17.45
CA GLU A 376 5.03 43.45 18.06
C GLU A 376 5.20 44.42 19.24
N SER A 377 6.33 44.33 19.93
CA SER A 377 6.64 45.12 21.13
C SER A 377 8.01 45.83 20.99
N ALA A 378 8.13 47.01 21.59
CA ALA A 378 9.38 47.75 21.63
C ALA A 378 10.46 47.06 22.51
N GLU A 379 10.04 46.17 23.39
CA GLU A 379 10.88 45.39 24.30
C GLU A 379 11.43 44.09 23.65
N GLU A 380 10.78 43.58 22.60
CA GLU A 380 11.16 42.34 21.92
C GLU A 380 12.58 42.42 21.34
N LEU A 381 13.47 41.50 21.73
CA LEU A 381 14.90 41.51 21.38
C LEU A 381 15.65 42.80 21.78
N ALA A 382 15.14 43.60 22.72
CA ALA A 382 15.84 44.80 23.19
C ALA A 382 17.19 44.47 23.87
N ALA A 383 17.30 43.26 24.44
CA ALA A 383 18.50 42.75 25.08
C ALA A 383 19.51 42.12 24.10
N GLY A 384 19.15 41.94 22.82
CA GLY A 384 20.01 41.32 21.81
C GLY A 384 19.35 40.12 21.14
N PHE A 385 20.18 39.27 20.51
CA PHE A 385 19.73 38.01 19.92
C PHE A 385 19.14 37.08 21.01
N PRO A 386 18.15 36.23 20.69
CA PRO A 386 17.50 35.34 21.65
C PRO A 386 18.47 34.59 22.57
N THR A 387 18.11 34.50 23.85
CA THR A 387 18.94 33.83 24.86
C THR A 387 18.34 32.54 25.39
N THR A 388 17.06 32.29 25.12
CA THR A 388 16.37 31.04 25.47
C THR A 388 15.71 30.41 24.24
N ARG A 389 15.44 29.10 24.32
CA ARG A 389 14.78 28.37 23.23
C ARG A 389 13.39 28.91 22.97
N GLU A 390 12.66 29.23 24.03
CA GLU A 390 11.29 29.76 23.94
C GLU A 390 11.22 31.06 23.13
N GLU A 391 12.22 31.94 23.30
CA GLU A 391 12.31 33.21 22.57
C GLU A 391 12.68 33.02 21.08
N LEU A 392 13.52 32.03 20.74
CA LEU A 392 13.87 31.75 19.34
C LEU A 392 12.81 30.90 18.63
N PHE A 393 12.19 29.96 19.34
CA PHE A 393 11.33 28.93 18.75
C PHE A 393 9.92 29.43 18.41
N GLN A 394 9.58 30.66 18.82
CA GLN A 394 8.38 31.37 18.34
C GLN A 394 8.44 31.70 16.84
N TYR A 395 9.64 31.83 16.26
CA TYR A 395 9.82 32.09 14.84
C TYR A 395 9.73 30.79 14.02
N LYS A 396 9.28 30.89 12.77
CA LYS A 396 9.22 29.77 11.82
C LYS A 396 10.49 29.68 10.98
N ALA A 397 11.15 30.81 10.75
CA ALA A 397 12.42 30.86 10.05
C ALA A 397 13.39 31.87 10.67
N LEU A 398 14.69 31.55 10.59
CA LEU A 398 15.81 32.38 11.01
C LEU A 398 16.73 32.65 9.82
N ILE A 399 16.93 33.92 9.50
CA ILE A 399 17.83 34.37 8.43
C ILE A 399 19.01 35.08 9.07
N VAL A 400 20.24 34.66 8.76
CA VAL A 400 21.48 35.26 9.28
C VAL A 400 22.33 35.78 8.13
N GLY A 401 22.58 37.09 8.13
CA GLY A 401 23.48 37.79 7.20
C GLY A 401 24.66 38.42 7.93
N SER A 402 25.85 38.29 7.34
CA SER A 402 27.09 39.01 7.68
C SER A 402 27.43 39.16 9.18
N PHE A 403 27.16 38.12 9.99
CA PHE A 403 27.55 38.04 11.40
C PHE A 403 28.66 37.02 11.62
N GLU A 404 29.69 37.42 12.37
CA GLU A 404 30.75 36.53 12.82
C GLU A 404 30.19 35.47 13.79
N ALA A 405 30.68 34.23 13.71
CA ALA A 405 30.25 33.15 14.61
C ALA A 405 30.47 33.50 16.09
N ASP A 406 31.52 34.26 16.40
CA ASP A 406 31.89 34.69 17.75
C ASP A 406 30.94 35.74 18.36
N PHE A 407 30.09 36.37 17.55
CA PHE A 407 29.02 37.23 18.06
C PHE A 407 28.03 36.44 18.92
N PHE A 408 27.75 35.20 18.51
CA PHE A 408 26.85 34.31 19.22
C PHE A 408 27.58 33.60 20.35
N THR A 409 26.91 33.36 21.48
CA THR A 409 27.45 32.48 22.52
C THR A 409 27.46 31.03 22.04
N THR A 410 28.20 30.15 22.74
CA THR A 410 28.17 28.71 22.44
C THR A 410 26.75 28.14 22.52
N ASP A 411 25.99 28.55 23.54
CA ASP A 411 24.61 28.11 23.73
C ASP A 411 23.70 28.64 22.60
N GLN A 412 23.88 29.88 22.14
CA GLN A 412 23.13 30.43 21.01
C GLN A 412 23.43 29.70 19.70
N ARG A 413 24.69 29.33 19.44
CA ARG A 413 25.05 28.52 18.25
C ARG A 413 24.42 27.13 18.31
N GLN A 414 24.40 26.51 19.49
CA GLN A 414 23.69 25.24 19.69
C GLN A 414 22.17 25.41 19.52
N MET A 415 21.61 26.53 19.98
CA MET A 415 20.20 26.83 19.84
C MET A 415 19.80 27.05 18.38
N ILE A 416 20.65 27.66 17.55
CA ILE A 416 20.43 27.77 16.09
C ILE A 416 20.42 26.38 15.45
N HIS A 417 21.34 25.50 15.87
CA HIS A 417 21.33 24.10 15.42
C HIS A 417 20.01 23.41 15.81
N ASP A 418 19.59 23.52 17.07
CA ASP A 418 18.39 22.87 17.61
C ASP A 418 17.10 23.48 17.03
N PHE A 419 17.11 24.77 16.67
CA PHE A 419 16.04 25.45 15.96
C PHE A 419 15.68 24.74 14.64
N VAL A 420 16.69 24.25 13.93
CA VAL A 420 16.48 23.47 12.71
C VAL A 420 16.21 22.00 13.04
N SER A 421 17.06 21.38 13.86
CA SER A 421 17.03 19.93 14.03
C SER A 421 15.85 19.42 14.86
N GLN A 422 15.49 20.12 15.94
CA GLN A 422 14.46 19.71 16.93
C GLN A 422 13.15 20.48 16.73
N ARG A 423 13.22 21.80 16.64
CA ARG A 423 12.06 22.68 16.45
C ARG A 423 11.44 22.54 15.05
N GLY A 424 12.23 22.15 14.06
CA GLY A 424 11.78 22.02 12.67
C GLY A 424 11.66 23.36 11.92
N GLY A 425 12.27 24.42 12.45
CA GLY A 425 12.33 25.73 11.79
C GLY A 425 13.25 25.72 10.58
N SER A 426 13.15 26.77 9.76
CA SER A 426 14.00 26.94 8.58
C SER A 426 15.13 27.92 8.83
N PHE A 427 16.35 27.57 8.45
CA PHE A 427 17.52 28.45 8.57
C PHE A 427 18.03 28.88 7.20
N LEU A 428 18.30 30.17 7.01
CA LEU A 428 18.94 30.69 5.80
C LEU A 428 20.18 31.49 6.18
N MET A 429 21.35 31.04 5.74
CA MET A 429 22.57 31.84 5.81
C MET A 429 22.79 32.59 4.50
N LEU A 430 22.94 33.91 4.61
CA LEU A 430 23.19 34.80 3.49
C LEU A 430 24.67 35.15 3.37
N GLY A 431 25.11 35.31 2.13
CA GLY A 431 26.42 35.83 1.79
C GLY A 431 26.65 37.21 2.42
N GLY A 432 27.86 37.39 2.92
CA GLY A 432 28.31 38.58 3.62
C GLY A 432 29.80 38.50 3.95
N ARG A 433 30.40 39.66 4.27
CA ARG A 433 31.81 39.76 4.65
C ARG A 433 32.19 38.84 5.81
N ASN A 434 31.25 38.66 6.74
CA ASN A 434 31.43 37.83 7.93
C ASN A 434 30.55 36.58 7.92
N ALA A 435 30.15 36.08 6.75
CA ALA A 435 29.35 34.87 6.62
C ALA A 435 30.22 33.62 6.36
N PHE A 436 29.63 32.43 6.47
CA PHE A 436 30.26 31.17 6.07
C PHE A 436 31.69 30.99 6.61
N GLY A 437 32.66 30.76 5.72
CA GLY A 437 34.02 30.50 6.11
C GLY A 437 34.74 31.76 6.63
N GLU A 438 34.45 32.90 6.00
CA GLU A 438 34.98 34.20 6.36
C GLU A 438 34.51 34.67 7.75
N GLY A 439 33.30 34.24 8.15
CA GLY A 439 32.72 34.49 9.47
C GLY A 439 33.15 33.56 10.60
N GLY A 440 33.99 32.56 10.33
CA GLY A 440 34.45 31.59 11.33
C GLY A 440 33.43 30.50 11.70
N TRP A 441 32.45 30.22 10.85
CA TRP A 441 31.38 29.26 11.16
C TRP A 441 31.80 27.78 11.10
N GLN A 442 32.98 27.44 10.56
CA GLN A 442 33.41 26.07 10.27
C GLN A 442 33.40 25.14 11.49
N ASN A 443 33.76 25.67 12.67
CA ASN A 443 33.91 24.90 13.90
C ASN A 443 32.73 25.10 14.86
N THR A 444 31.53 25.28 14.31
CA THR A 444 30.31 25.51 15.08
C THR A 444 29.26 24.46 14.77
N PRO A 445 28.28 24.21 15.68
CA PRO A 445 27.14 23.34 15.38
C PRO A 445 26.36 23.76 14.12
N VAL A 446 26.34 25.06 13.80
CA VAL A 446 25.68 25.60 12.60
C VAL A 446 26.38 25.13 11.30
N ALA A 447 27.67 24.77 11.35
CA ALA A 447 28.32 24.17 10.19
C ALA A 447 27.65 22.85 9.79
N GLU A 448 27.12 22.06 10.74
CA GLU A 448 26.50 20.76 10.46
C GLU A 448 25.20 20.91 9.67
N ILE A 449 24.38 21.89 10.05
CA ILE A 449 23.07 22.13 9.42
C ILE A 449 23.17 22.81 8.06
N LEU A 450 24.29 23.44 7.70
CA LEU A 450 24.43 24.10 6.39
C LEU A 450 24.58 23.09 5.23
N PRO A 451 23.96 23.33 4.06
CA PRO A 451 23.99 22.42 2.91
C PRO A 451 25.31 22.37 2.14
N VAL A 452 26.28 23.19 2.54
CA VAL A 452 27.59 23.32 1.88
C VAL A 452 28.71 23.08 2.88
N GLU A 453 29.83 22.54 2.39
CA GLU A 453 31.05 22.48 3.17
C GLU A 453 31.64 23.88 3.35
N LEU A 454 32.04 24.24 4.56
CA LEU A 454 32.67 25.52 4.81
C LEU A 454 34.18 25.38 4.66
N VAL A 455 34.77 26.20 3.78
CA VAL A 455 36.22 26.23 3.58
C VAL A 455 36.86 27.26 4.53
N PRO A 456 38.09 27.04 5.01
CA PRO A 456 38.83 28.07 5.74
C PRO A 456 39.03 29.31 4.86
N PRO A 457 39.00 30.52 5.43
CA PRO A 457 39.31 31.72 4.66
C PRO A 457 40.74 31.62 4.09
N PHE A 458 40.93 31.96 2.83
CA PHE A 458 42.25 31.94 2.20
C PHE A 458 43.21 32.88 2.93
N ALA A 459 44.39 32.39 3.31
CA ALA A 459 45.41 33.14 4.04
C ALA A 459 46.07 34.30 3.25
N SER A 460 45.62 34.63 2.04
CA SER A 460 46.28 35.62 1.17
C SER A 460 45.37 36.60 0.40
N ALA A 461 44.06 36.62 0.64
CA ALA A 461 43.19 37.62 0.00
C ALA A 461 42.86 38.73 1.01
N ILE A 462 43.52 39.88 0.84
CA ILE A 462 43.15 41.16 1.48
C ILE A 462 41.97 41.81 0.74
N ASP A 463 41.60 41.31 -0.44
CA ASP A 463 40.51 41.80 -1.28
C ASP A 463 39.31 40.85 -1.30
N PRO A 464 38.07 41.37 -1.44
CA PRO A 464 36.89 40.55 -1.73
C PRO A 464 37.12 39.70 -2.98
N PHE A 465 36.64 38.46 -2.99
CA PHE A 465 36.64 37.61 -4.19
C PHE A 465 35.64 38.19 -5.20
N TYR A 466 36.15 39.08 -6.05
CA TYR A 466 35.40 39.64 -7.17
C TYR A 466 35.45 38.67 -8.34
N VAL A 467 34.28 38.17 -8.72
CA VAL A 467 34.12 37.30 -9.88
C VAL A 467 32.73 37.50 -10.44
N ASP A 468 32.62 37.62 -11.76
CA ASP A 468 31.32 37.64 -12.42
C ASP A 468 30.75 36.23 -12.47
N VAL A 469 29.65 36.02 -11.76
CA VAL A 469 28.96 34.74 -11.64
C VAL A 469 27.61 34.86 -12.33
N PHE A 470 27.47 34.16 -13.45
CA PHE A 470 26.20 34.04 -14.19
C PHE A 470 25.36 32.95 -13.54
N VAL A 471 24.27 33.35 -12.88
CA VAL A 471 23.43 32.44 -12.12
C VAL A 471 22.40 31.78 -13.01
N THR A 472 22.27 30.47 -12.90
CA THR A 472 21.26 29.67 -13.61
C THR A 472 20.68 28.60 -12.69
N PRO A 473 19.40 28.24 -12.84
CA PRO A 473 18.84 27.11 -12.12
C PRO A 473 19.44 25.77 -12.57
N THR A 474 19.76 24.91 -11.60
CA THR A 474 20.14 23.51 -11.86
C THR A 474 18.95 22.72 -12.38
N LEU A 475 19.14 21.49 -12.89
CA LEU A 475 18.01 20.65 -13.35
C LEU A 475 16.90 20.51 -12.29
N PHE A 476 17.29 20.35 -11.02
CA PHE A 476 16.35 20.35 -9.90
C PHE A 476 15.77 21.76 -9.66
N GLY A 477 16.64 22.77 -9.68
CA GLY A 477 16.28 24.16 -9.49
C GLY A 477 15.22 24.65 -10.44
N ARG A 478 15.27 24.27 -11.74
CA ARG A 478 14.32 24.71 -12.78
C ARG A 478 12.86 24.50 -12.40
N THR A 479 12.58 23.45 -11.64
CA THR A 479 11.22 23.07 -11.27
C THR A 479 10.90 23.34 -9.80
N HIS A 480 11.84 23.92 -9.06
CA HIS A 480 11.69 24.19 -7.64
C HIS A 480 10.91 25.49 -7.42
N PRO A 481 9.92 25.55 -6.50
CA PRO A 481 9.08 26.74 -6.31
C PRO A 481 9.86 28.04 -6.09
N VAL A 482 11.00 27.96 -5.39
CA VAL A 482 11.88 29.11 -5.13
C VAL A 482 12.41 29.79 -6.41
N THR A 483 12.64 29.06 -7.50
CA THR A 483 13.24 29.65 -8.71
C THR A 483 12.19 30.06 -9.75
N GLN A 484 10.92 29.88 -9.45
CA GLN A 484 9.84 30.18 -10.38
C GLN A 484 9.57 31.68 -10.38
N MET A 485 9.99 32.35 -11.46
CA MET A 485 9.87 33.80 -11.65
C MET A 485 8.65 34.20 -12.48
N ALA A 486 7.99 33.25 -13.12
CA ALA A 486 6.84 33.47 -13.99
C ALA A 486 5.89 32.26 -14.00
N ASP A 487 4.73 32.41 -14.61
CA ASP A 487 3.64 31.41 -14.62
C ASP A 487 4.02 30.10 -15.35
N SER A 488 5.02 30.13 -16.23
CA SER A 488 5.51 28.95 -16.94
C SER A 488 7.00 28.75 -16.74
N LEU A 489 7.42 27.48 -16.80
CA LEU A 489 8.82 27.09 -16.75
C LEU A 489 9.64 27.80 -17.84
N GLU A 490 9.14 27.84 -19.07
CA GLU A 490 9.86 28.45 -20.20
C GLU A 490 10.12 29.94 -19.95
N LEU A 491 9.09 30.70 -19.55
CA LEU A 491 9.23 32.11 -19.23
C LEU A 491 10.18 32.32 -18.04
N SER A 492 10.04 31.52 -16.97
CA SER A 492 10.95 31.58 -15.81
C SER A 492 12.41 31.40 -16.24
N LEU A 493 12.71 30.43 -17.10
CA LEU A 493 14.07 30.21 -17.62
C LEU A 493 14.57 31.35 -18.51
N GLN A 494 13.68 32.03 -19.23
CA GLN A 494 14.04 33.24 -19.99
C GLN A 494 14.40 34.39 -19.04
N HIS A 495 13.64 34.61 -17.96
CA HIS A 495 13.96 35.61 -16.94
C HIS A 495 15.32 35.35 -16.27
N TRP A 496 15.64 34.10 -15.93
CA TRP A 496 16.98 33.78 -15.39
C TRP A 496 18.12 34.14 -16.34
N GLN A 497 17.91 34.09 -17.66
CA GLN A 497 18.93 34.44 -18.65
C GLN A 497 19.13 35.95 -18.83
N THR A 498 18.16 36.77 -18.41
CA THR A 498 18.26 38.24 -18.52
C THR A 498 18.93 38.89 -17.31
N LEU A 499 19.10 38.15 -16.21
CA LEU A 499 19.71 38.68 -14.99
C LEU A 499 21.21 38.97 -15.17
N PRO A 500 21.71 40.12 -14.70
CA PRO A 500 23.13 40.44 -14.76
C PRO A 500 23.94 39.53 -13.80
N PRO A 501 25.24 39.33 -14.06
CA PRO A 501 26.08 38.53 -13.19
C PRO A 501 26.22 39.15 -11.80
N LEU A 502 26.37 38.31 -10.79
CA LEU A 502 26.71 38.74 -9.43
C LEU A 502 28.22 38.75 -9.26
N GLY A 503 28.74 39.83 -8.66
CA GLY A 503 30.16 40.13 -8.63
C GLY A 503 30.89 39.74 -7.34
N ILE A 504 30.16 39.41 -6.27
CA ILE A 504 30.73 39.10 -4.95
C ILE A 504 30.04 37.86 -4.38
N VAL A 505 30.81 36.79 -4.16
CA VAL A 505 30.34 35.52 -3.60
C VAL A 505 31.25 35.05 -2.46
N ASN A 506 30.66 34.50 -1.40
CA ASN A 506 31.43 33.77 -0.39
C ASN A 506 31.95 32.46 -0.99
N GLN A 507 33.20 32.10 -0.68
CA GLN A 507 33.73 30.81 -1.13
C GLN A 507 33.22 29.71 -0.20
N VAL A 508 32.57 28.72 -0.79
CA VAL A 508 32.11 27.51 -0.11
C VAL A 508 32.70 26.30 -0.82
N GLY A 509 32.80 25.19 -0.10
CA GLY A 509 33.20 23.90 -0.63
C GLY A 509 32.07 23.26 -1.44
N LYS A 510 32.09 21.93 -1.51
CA LYS A 510 31.04 21.20 -2.25
C LYS A 510 29.72 21.23 -1.48
N VAL A 511 28.64 21.02 -2.22
CA VAL A 511 27.34 20.67 -1.63
C VAL A 511 27.51 19.34 -0.87
N LYS A 512 27.01 19.27 0.36
CA LYS A 512 27.15 18.07 1.21
C LYS A 512 26.35 16.88 0.65
N PRO A 513 26.72 15.64 1.00
CA PRO A 513 25.88 14.47 0.72
C PRO A 513 24.47 14.66 1.31
N GLY A 514 23.43 14.54 0.48
CA GLY A 514 22.03 14.75 0.89
C GLY A 514 21.52 16.18 0.72
N ALA A 515 22.40 17.14 0.42
CA ALA A 515 22.03 18.48 0.03
C ALA A 515 21.86 18.60 -1.50
N VAL A 516 21.08 19.58 -1.93
CA VAL A 516 20.76 19.83 -3.35
C VAL A 516 21.09 21.28 -3.69
N SER A 517 21.81 21.49 -4.80
CA SER A 517 21.97 22.83 -5.37
C SER A 517 20.74 23.20 -6.18
N VAL A 518 20.13 24.33 -5.83
CA VAL A 518 18.96 24.91 -6.51
C VAL A 518 19.44 25.89 -7.59
N LEU A 519 20.41 26.75 -7.26
CA LEU A 519 21.03 27.68 -8.20
C LEU A 519 22.54 27.44 -8.23
N GLU A 520 23.07 27.39 -9.45
CA GLU A 520 24.51 27.36 -9.71
C GLU A 520 24.91 28.60 -10.48
N GLY A 521 26.16 29.01 -10.25
CA GLY A 521 26.76 30.15 -10.88
C GLY A 521 27.96 29.72 -11.70
N LYS A 522 28.07 30.18 -12.94
CA LYS A 522 29.25 29.95 -13.77
C LYS A 522 30.05 31.22 -13.96
N THR A 523 31.37 31.12 -13.84
CA THR A 523 32.27 32.23 -14.17
C THR A 523 32.60 32.25 -15.65
N VAL A 524 33.23 33.33 -16.12
CA VAL A 524 33.75 33.45 -17.50
C VAL A 524 34.76 32.33 -17.83
N ASN A 525 35.42 31.76 -16.82
CA ASN A 525 36.38 30.66 -16.98
C ASN A 525 35.74 29.26 -16.87
N ASP A 526 34.39 29.18 -16.87
CA ASP A 526 33.61 27.95 -16.70
C ASP A 526 33.83 27.26 -15.33
N GLU A 527 34.23 28.03 -14.31
CA GLU A 527 34.26 27.56 -12.93
C GLU A 527 32.84 27.62 -12.33
N THR A 528 32.39 26.52 -11.73
CA THR A 528 31.07 26.44 -11.11
C THR A 528 31.12 26.82 -9.63
N HIS A 529 30.23 27.69 -9.21
CA HIS A 529 30.01 28.11 -7.83
C HIS A 529 28.59 27.72 -7.38
N VAL A 530 28.47 27.28 -6.14
CA VAL A 530 27.17 27.08 -5.51
C VAL A 530 26.58 28.45 -5.19
N VAL A 531 25.41 28.77 -5.74
CA VAL A 531 24.73 30.05 -5.48
C VAL A 531 23.68 29.88 -4.40
N LEU A 532 22.74 28.95 -4.61
CA LEU A 532 21.72 28.59 -3.64
C LEU A 532 21.73 27.08 -3.47
N ALA A 533 21.93 26.62 -2.25
CA ALA A 533 21.81 25.21 -1.90
C ALA A 533 20.88 25.03 -0.70
N TYR A 534 20.35 23.83 -0.60
CA TYR A 534 19.33 23.45 0.36
C TYR A 534 19.57 22.03 0.89
N GLN A 535 19.22 21.79 2.15
CA GLN A 535 19.03 20.43 2.67
C GLN A 535 17.95 20.38 3.75
N ARG A 536 17.27 19.24 3.88
CA ARG A 536 16.51 18.90 5.09
C ARG A 536 17.50 18.45 6.17
N PHE A 537 17.28 18.86 7.42
CA PHE A 537 18.12 18.49 8.55
C PHE A 537 17.26 18.36 9.82
N GLY A 538 17.26 17.17 10.43
CA GLY A 538 16.32 16.85 11.51
C GLY A 538 14.88 17.04 11.06
N ARG A 539 14.09 17.79 11.84
CA ARG A 539 12.69 18.12 11.51
C ARG A 539 12.54 19.36 10.62
N GLY A 540 13.62 20.07 10.36
CA GLY A 540 13.61 21.37 9.69
C GLY A 540 14.44 21.37 8.43
N LYS A 541 14.80 22.56 7.98
CA LYS A 541 15.54 22.72 6.73
C LYS A 541 16.47 23.92 6.73
N ALA A 542 17.54 23.83 5.94
CA ALA A 542 18.59 24.83 5.93
C ALA A 542 19.03 25.19 4.51
N LEU A 543 19.23 26.48 4.27
CA LEU A 543 19.61 27.07 3.00
C LEU A 543 20.92 27.86 3.15
N ALA A 544 21.70 27.87 2.07
CA ALA A 544 22.86 28.74 1.91
C ALA A 544 22.71 29.53 0.62
N PHE A 545 22.62 30.86 0.71
CA PHE A 545 22.62 31.76 -0.44
C PHE A 545 23.92 32.57 -0.45
N THR A 546 24.89 32.14 -1.26
CA THR A 546 26.30 32.56 -1.17
C THR A 546 26.66 33.93 -1.74
N PRO A 547 25.92 34.52 -2.72
CA PRO A 547 26.22 35.86 -3.20
C PRO A 547 25.93 36.93 -2.16
N VAL A 548 26.85 37.89 -2.07
CA VAL A 548 26.76 39.03 -1.15
C VAL A 548 25.90 40.14 -1.76
N ASN A 549 26.06 40.38 -3.06
CA ASN A 549 25.47 41.52 -3.76
C ASN A 549 24.22 41.19 -4.58
N GLN A 550 23.41 40.23 -4.13
CA GLN A 550 22.15 39.81 -4.79
C GLN A 550 21.16 40.98 -5.05
N TRP A 551 21.23 42.07 -4.27
CA TRP A 551 20.44 43.29 -4.47
C TRP A 551 20.75 43.99 -5.80
N TYR A 552 21.87 43.64 -6.45
CA TYR A 552 22.24 44.14 -7.77
C TYR A 552 21.24 43.74 -8.85
N TRP A 553 20.55 42.60 -8.70
CA TRP A 553 19.49 42.19 -9.63
C TRP A 553 18.27 43.12 -9.68
N GLN A 554 18.13 44.02 -8.72
CA GLN A 554 17.09 45.06 -8.74
C GLN A 554 17.65 46.44 -9.12
N MET A 555 18.93 46.71 -8.78
CA MET A 555 19.54 48.04 -8.95
C MET A 555 20.39 48.20 -10.22
N ALA A 556 20.63 47.11 -10.96
CA ALA A 556 21.39 47.14 -12.19
C ALA A 556 20.69 48.02 -13.24
N PHE A 557 21.47 48.78 -14.02
CA PHE A 557 20.90 49.75 -14.97
C PHE A 557 20.22 49.05 -16.16
N GLU A 558 20.56 47.79 -16.40
CA GLU A 558 19.98 46.91 -17.42
C GLU A 558 18.57 46.43 -17.05
N ILE A 559 18.21 46.49 -15.76
CA ILE A 559 16.93 46.01 -15.25
C ILE A 559 15.89 47.14 -15.28
N PRO A 560 14.74 46.96 -15.94
CA PRO A 560 13.64 47.93 -15.93
C PRO A 560 13.14 48.20 -14.50
N LEU A 561 12.62 49.40 -14.25
CA LEU A 561 12.08 49.75 -12.93
C LEU A 561 10.85 48.91 -12.54
N GLU A 562 10.11 48.43 -13.54
CA GLU A 562 8.92 47.61 -13.38
C GLU A 562 9.22 46.10 -13.26
N ASP A 563 10.49 45.69 -13.35
CA ASP A 563 10.89 44.29 -13.23
C ASP A 563 10.80 43.84 -11.77
N LEU A 564 9.97 42.84 -11.49
CA LEU A 564 9.73 42.29 -10.15
C LEU A 564 10.46 40.96 -9.90
N THR A 565 11.40 40.58 -10.77
CA THR A 565 12.06 39.27 -10.71
C THR A 565 12.78 39.04 -9.37
N HIS A 566 13.41 40.09 -8.84
CA HIS A 566 14.11 40.04 -7.56
C HIS A 566 13.14 39.87 -6.39
N GLU A 567 12.06 40.64 -6.41
CA GLU A 567 10.98 40.63 -5.43
C GLU A 567 10.28 39.26 -5.41
N THR A 568 9.92 38.74 -6.58
CA THR A 568 9.32 37.40 -6.72
C THR A 568 10.25 36.33 -6.17
N LEU A 569 11.56 36.37 -6.48
CA LEU A 569 12.51 35.40 -5.92
C LEU A 569 12.50 35.42 -4.38
N TRP A 570 12.55 36.60 -3.77
CA TRP A 570 12.51 36.71 -2.31
C TRP A 570 11.18 36.27 -1.72
N GLN A 571 10.06 36.58 -2.39
CA GLN A 571 8.74 36.08 -2.00
C GLN A 571 8.72 34.56 -1.90
N GLN A 572 9.19 33.89 -2.96
CA GLN A 572 9.20 32.44 -3.01
C GLN A 572 10.15 31.86 -1.95
N ILE A 573 11.31 32.51 -1.70
CA ILE A 573 12.21 32.12 -0.61
C ILE A 573 11.51 32.22 0.74
N PHE A 574 10.90 33.36 1.08
CA PHE A 574 10.27 33.54 2.40
C PHE A 574 9.10 32.59 2.61
N ARG A 575 8.20 32.48 1.63
CA ARG A 575 7.05 31.56 1.69
C ARG A 575 7.53 30.12 1.86
N TRP A 576 8.56 29.73 1.12
CA TRP A 576 9.11 28.38 1.25
C TRP A 576 9.82 28.14 2.59
N LEU A 577 10.49 29.15 3.16
CA LEU A 577 11.09 29.06 4.49
C LEU A 577 10.03 28.78 5.57
N VAL A 578 8.85 29.40 5.52
CA VAL A 578 7.82 29.19 6.54
C VAL A 578 6.90 27.99 6.23
N ASN A 579 6.83 27.56 4.97
CA ASN A 579 6.00 26.43 4.57
C ASN A 579 6.45 25.11 5.24
N GLU A 580 5.50 24.25 5.57
CA GLU A 580 5.71 22.94 6.23
C GLU A 580 6.47 23.00 7.58
N VAL A 581 6.57 24.17 8.22
CA VAL A 581 7.21 24.28 9.54
C VAL A 581 6.20 23.90 10.63
N PRO A 582 6.38 22.78 11.36
CA PRO A 582 5.40 22.27 12.30
C PRO A 582 5.13 23.23 13.47
N GLY A 583 3.94 23.12 14.06
CA GLY A 583 3.58 23.76 15.33
C GLY A 583 4.08 22.97 16.54
N GLN A 584 3.76 23.44 17.75
CA GLN A 584 3.96 22.68 18.99
C GLN A 584 2.95 21.52 19.09
N VAL A 585 1.76 21.73 18.54
CA VAL A 585 0.72 20.71 18.36
C VAL A 585 0.56 20.52 16.87
N THR A 586 0.52 19.26 16.42
CA THR A 586 0.30 18.90 15.02
C THR A 586 -0.73 17.79 14.94
N ALA A 587 -1.82 18.02 14.22
CA ALA A 587 -2.85 17.04 13.96
C ALA A 587 -2.73 16.51 12.53
N SER A 588 -2.78 15.19 12.37
CA SER A 588 -2.66 14.53 11.08
C SER A 588 -3.49 13.25 11.02
N THR A 589 -3.75 12.79 9.81
CA THR A 589 -4.40 11.50 9.53
C THR A 589 -3.53 10.71 8.56
N VAL A 590 -3.71 9.39 8.51
CA VAL A 590 -2.91 8.50 7.64
C VAL A 590 -3.07 8.85 6.16
N VAL A 591 -4.30 9.18 5.78
CA VAL A 591 -4.69 9.73 4.48
C VAL A 591 -5.67 10.87 4.73
N ASP A 592 -5.91 11.70 3.72
CA ASP A 592 -6.78 12.87 3.77
C ASP A 592 -8.20 12.59 3.24
N ARG A 593 -8.40 11.46 2.56
CA ARG A 593 -9.69 11.04 1.98
C ARG A 593 -10.06 9.62 2.41
N PHE A 594 -11.31 9.43 2.81
CA PHE A 594 -11.82 8.14 3.28
C PHE A 594 -13.17 7.82 2.64
N ALA A 595 -13.39 6.53 2.36
CA ALA A 595 -14.70 6.04 1.94
C ALA A 595 -15.74 6.18 3.07
N PRO A 596 -17.03 6.37 2.76
CA PRO A 596 -18.09 6.41 3.76
C PRO A 596 -18.08 5.18 4.68
N GLY A 597 -18.15 5.39 5.99
CA GLY A 597 -18.13 4.32 7.00
C GLY A 597 -16.74 3.77 7.35
N ALA A 598 -15.68 4.21 6.66
CA ALA A 598 -14.31 3.85 7.04
C ALA A 598 -13.90 4.55 8.36
N PRO A 599 -13.18 3.87 9.27
CA PRO A 599 -12.67 4.48 10.48
C PRO A 599 -11.55 5.47 10.15
N VAL A 600 -11.68 6.70 10.64
CA VAL A 600 -10.65 7.75 10.56
C VAL A 600 -9.84 7.75 11.85
N THR A 601 -8.54 7.51 11.73
CA THR A 601 -7.60 7.61 12.85
C THR A 601 -6.85 8.93 12.78
N VAL A 602 -6.98 9.71 13.85
CA VAL A 602 -6.34 11.02 14.03
C VAL A 602 -5.15 10.84 14.95
N THR A 603 -4.00 11.28 14.50
CA THR A 603 -2.75 11.29 15.25
C THR A 603 -2.36 12.73 15.57
N VAL A 604 -2.11 13.00 16.85
CA VAL A 604 -1.72 14.31 17.37
C VAL A 604 -0.36 14.22 18.02
N GLY A 605 0.60 14.95 17.47
CA GLY A 605 1.91 15.17 18.09
C GLY A 605 1.85 16.38 19.02
N VAL A 606 2.36 16.23 20.24
CA VAL A 606 2.41 17.30 21.25
C VAL A 606 3.82 17.49 21.77
N LEU A 607 4.28 18.73 21.71
CA LEU A 607 5.57 19.17 22.20
C LEU A 607 5.42 20.21 23.32
N ASP A 608 6.41 20.29 24.19
CA ASP A 608 6.51 21.36 25.20
C ASP A 608 7.11 22.67 24.62
N ASP A 609 7.30 23.67 25.49
CA ASP A 609 7.89 24.97 25.10
C ASP A 609 9.32 24.84 24.52
N ASN A 610 10.03 23.75 24.84
CA ASN A 610 11.36 23.43 24.35
C ASN A 610 11.34 22.53 23.10
N PHE A 611 10.15 22.26 22.56
CA PHE A 611 9.88 21.38 21.43
C PHE A 611 10.31 19.92 21.67
N ILE A 612 10.16 19.46 22.92
CA ILE A 612 10.39 18.07 23.32
C ILE A 612 9.04 17.36 23.42
N GLU A 613 8.98 16.13 22.92
CA GLU A 613 7.82 15.24 22.96
C GLU A 613 7.39 14.93 24.40
N ILE A 614 6.09 15.00 24.69
CA ILE A 614 5.54 14.81 26.04
C ILE A 614 4.28 13.94 26.07
N ASN A 615 4.22 12.99 27.01
CA ASN A 615 3.09 12.05 27.16
C ASN A 615 2.10 12.45 28.28
N ASN A 616 2.31 13.61 28.90
CA ASN A 616 1.52 14.10 30.04
C ASN A 616 0.72 15.38 29.73
N ALA A 617 0.49 15.67 28.45
CA ALA A 617 -0.47 16.67 28.02
C ALA A 617 -1.92 16.13 28.09
N ALA A 618 -2.85 17.03 28.37
CA ALA A 618 -4.29 16.82 28.17
C ALA A 618 -4.63 17.23 26.74
N VAL A 619 -5.07 16.27 25.93
CA VAL A 619 -5.39 16.47 24.51
C VAL A 619 -6.88 16.20 24.30
N THR A 620 -7.55 17.17 23.69
CA THR A 620 -8.98 17.09 23.36
C THR A 620 -9.16 17.46 21.90
N ALA A 621 -10.05 16.77 21.18
CA ALA A 621 -10.42 17.14 19.83
C ALA A 621 -11.93 17.26 19.66
N ILE A 622 -12.36 18.13 18.74
CA ILE A 622 -13.74 18.26 18.29
C ILE A 622 -13.76 18.03 16.78
N VAL A 623 -14.52 17.03 16.36
CA VAL A 623 -14.84 16.80 14.94
C VAL A 623 -16.11 17.58 14.61
N THR A 624 -16.05 18.40 13.56
CA THR A 624 -17.19 19.13 13.00
C THR A 624 -17.54 18.54 11.64
N SER A 625 -18.77 18.06 11.49
CA SER A 625 -19.29 17.51 10.23
C SER A 625 -19.63 18.62 9.23
N PRO A 626 -19.85 18.30 7.94
CA PRO A 626 -20.29 19.25 6.92
C PRO A 626 -21.60 19.98 7.27
N SER A 627 -22.52 19.33 7.99
CA SER A 627 -23.76 19.96 8.46
C SER A 627 -23.57 20.86 9.69
N GLY A 628 -22.37 20.88 10.27
CA GLY A 628 -22.02 21.64 11.47
C GLY A 628 -22.27 20.90 12.78
N GLN A 629 -22.57 19.59 12.74
CA GLN A 629 -22.68 18.79 13.96
C GLN A 629 -21.29 18.58 14.57
N THR A 630 -21.18 18.67 15.89
CA THR A 630 -19.91 18.52 16.60
C THR A 630 -19.89 17.28 17.48
N ARG A 631 -18.74 16.60 17.50
CA ARG A 631 -18.48 15.42 18.32
C ARG A 631 -17.12 15.53 18.99
N GLY A 632 -17.09 15.40 20.31
CA GLY A 632 -15.84 15.34 21.06
C GLY A 632 -15.12 14.00 20.89
N LEU A 633 -13.80 14.05 20.78
CA LEU A 633 -12.90 12.90 20.85
C LEU A 633 -11.92 13.12 22.00
N GLU A 634 -11.80 12.09 22.84
CA GLU A 634 -10.72 11.99 23.81
C GLU A 634 -9.58 11.23 23.14
N LEU A 635 -8.36 11.78 23.22
CA LEU A 635 -7.17 11.15 22.65
C LEU A 635 -6.32 10.57 23.76
N ASP A 636 -5.86 9.34 23.55
CA ASP A 636 -4.98 8.63 24.46
C ASP A 636 -3.55 8.62 23.89
N TRP A 637 -2.55 8.76 24.75
CA TRP A 637 -1.15 8.68 24.34
C TRP A 637 -0.76 7.23 23.99
N THR A 638 0.15 7.06 23.04
CA THR A 638 0.62 5.73 22.61
C THR A 638 1.88 5.30 23.35
N VAL A 639 2.04 3.99 23.61
CA VAL A 639 3.27 3.46 24.21
C VAL A 639 4.40 3.33 23.17
N ASP A 640 4.04 3.36 21.88
CA ASP A 640 4.96 3.12 20.77
C ASP A 640 5.79 4.37 20.42
N THR A 641 5.21 5.57 20.56
CA THR A 641 5.85 6.85 20.20
C THR A 641 5.63 7.90 21.27
N ASP A 642 6.72 8.52 21.76
CA ASP A 642 6.61 9.65 22.70
C ASP A 642 5.98 10.88 22.02
N GLY A 643 5.19 11.65 22.77
CA GLY A 643 4.49 12.84 22.31
C GLY A 643 3.27 12.57 21.43
N GLU A 644 2.93 11.32 21.16
CA GLU A 644 1.88 10.94 20.22
C GLU A 644 0.57 10.55 20.93
N TYR A 645 -0.53 11.12 20.46
CA TYR A 645 -1.88 10.88 20.94
C TYR A 645 -2.78 10.45 19.79
N ILE A 646 -3.57 9.40 19.97
CA ILE A 646 -4.41 8.83 18.91
C ILE A 646 -5.87 8.74 19.35
N ALA A 647 -6.77 9.01 18.42
CA ALA A 647 -8.17 8.64 18.51
C ALA A 647 -8.71 8.16 17.17
N THR A 648 -9.67 7.23 17.20
CA THR A 648 -10.36 6.75 16.01
C THR A 648 -11.85 7.06 16.10
N PHE A 649 -12.44 7.54 15.01
CA PHE A 649 -13.87 7.73 14.89
C PHE A 649 -14.38 7.26 13.53
N ILE A 650 -15.68 6.95 13.44
CA ILE A 650 -16.34 6.64 12.18
C ILE A 650 -17.24 7.84 11.84
N PRO A 651 -16.97 8.54 10.72
CA PRO A 651 -17.80 9.62 10.21
C PRO A 651 -19.22 9.14 9.86
N ASP A 652 -20.19 10.01 10.06
CA ASP A 652 -21.62 9.76 9.85
C ASP A 652 -22.20 10.48 8.62
N GLU A 653 -21.48 11.46 8.07
CA GLU A 653 -21.87 12.25 6.91
C GLU A 653 -20.80 12.18 5.80
N GLU A 654 -21.19 12.39 4.55
CA GLU A 654 -20.27 12.60 3.42
C GLU A 654 -19.88 14.09 3.33
N GLY A 655 -18.62 14.38 3.00
CA GLY A 655 -18.06 15.72 2.82
C GLY A 655 -16.87 16.03 3.73
N PHE A 656 -16.48 17.31 3.75
CA PHE A 656 -15.35 17.79 4.56
C PHE A 656 -15.66 17.82 6.06
N HIS A 657 -14.88 17.07 6.82
CA HIS A 657 -14.89 17.12 8.27
C HIS A 657 -13.67 17.90 8.76
N GLN A 658 -13.89 18.77 9.74
CA GLN A 658 -12.85 19.55 10.40
C GLN A 658 -12.58 18.96 11.78
N ILE A 659 -11.33 18.64 12.07
CA ILE A 659 -10.89 18.08 13.35
C ILE A 659 -10.03 19.14 14.04
N HIS A 660 -10.62 19.86 14.98
CA HIS A 660 -9.92 20.87 15.77
C HIS A 660 -9.40 20.24 17.05
N VAL A 661 -8.09 20.33 17.28
CA VAL A 661 -7.38 19.73 18.40
C VAL A 661 -6.79 20.82 19.29
N TRP A 662 -6.88 20.62 20.60
CA TRP A 662 -6.21 21.45 21.61
C TRP A 662 -5.36 20.57 22.53
N ALA A 663 -4.16 21.04 22.86
CA ALA A 663 -3.32 20.44 23.89
C ALA A 663 -2.95 21.45 24.98
N GLY A 664 -2.97 20.98 26.23
CA GLY A 664 -2.54 21.76 27.38
C GLY A 664 -1.86 20.89 28.43
N ARG A 665 -1.05 21.51 29.28
CA ARG A 665 -0.36 20.84 30.40
C ARG A 665 -0.39 21.73 31.64
N ASP A 666 -0.74 21.16 32.78
CA ASP A 666 -0.77 21.85 34.08
C ASP A 666 -1.58 23.18 34.06
N GLY A 667 -2.64 23.24 33.24
CA GLY A 667 -3.48 24.43 33.05
C GLY A 667 -2.93 25.49 32.09
N LYS A 668 -1.75 25.28 31.50
CA LYS A 668 -1.18 26.11 30.42
C LYS A 668 -1.54 25.50 29.06
N ALA A 669 -2.04 26.32 28.14
CA ALA A 669 -2.23 25.92 26.75
C ALA A 669 -0.87 25.78 26.05
N LEU A 670 -0.66 24.66 25.36
CA LEU A 670 0.53 24.43 24.54
C LEU A 670 0.26 24.85 23.10
N GLY A 671 -0.89 24.47 22.55
CA GLY A 671 -1.27 24.90 21.20
C GLY A 671 -2.54 24.24 20.72
N GLU A 672 -2.88 24.54 19.49
CA GLU A 672 -3.99 23.96 18.75
C GLU A 672 -3.57 23.69 17.30
N ASP A 673 -4.26 22.77 16.66
CA ASP A 673 -4.13 22.52 15.23
C ASP A 673 -5.46 22.03 14.64
N ILE A 674 -5.60 22.16 13.33
CA ILE A 674 -6.82 21.76 12.61
C ILE A 674 -6.43 20.82 11.47
N ALA A 675 -6.85 19.56 11.58
CA ALA A 675 -6.80 18.60 10.49
C ALA A 675 -8.12 18.59 9.71
N HIS A 676 -8.04 18.31 8.41
CA HIS A 676 -9.20 18.18 7.54
C HIS A 676 -9.19 16.80 6.90
N VAL A 677 -10.37 16.19 6.79
CA VAL A 677 -10.55 14.95 6.05
C VAL A 677 -11.79 15.06 5.17
N GLU A 678 -11.73 14.51 3.97
CA GLU A 678 -12.88 14.38 3.08
C GLU A 678 -13.45 12.96 3.16
N ILE A 679 -14.75 12.86 3.43
CA ILE A 679 -15.47 11.60 3.34
C ILE A 679 -16.22 11.58 2.02
N ALA A 680 -15.73 10.78 1.07
CA ALA A 680 -16.25 10.77 -0.27
C ALA A 680 -16.14 9.37 -0.87
N LYS A 681 -16.98 9.12 -1.86
CA LYS A 681 -16.89 7.92 -2.68
C LYS A 681 -15.56 7.90 -3.41
N LEU A 682 -14.80 6.82 -3.24
CA LEU A 682 -13.47 6.69 -3.82
C LEU A 682 -13.54 5.86 -5.10
N SER A 683 -12.93 6.35 -6.19
CA SER A 683 -12.81 5.61 -7.45
C SER A 683 -11.60 4.66 -7.47
N THR A 684 -11.29 4.03 -6.34
CA THR A 684 -10.08 3.20 -6.17
C THR A 684 -10.04 2.05 -7.18
N GLU A 685 -11.19 1.44 -7.46
CA GLU A 685 -11.38 0.35 -8.43
C GLU A 685 -11.10 0.75 -9.89
N ALA A 686 -11.08 2.05 -10.21
CA ALA A 686 -10.73 2.49 -11.56
C ALA A 686 -9.22 2.42 -11.82
N PHE A 687 -8.39 2.55 -10.77
CA PHE A 687 -6.94 2.55 -10.89
C PHE A 687 -6.41 1.12 -10.91
N ALA A 688 -5.35 0.88 -11.70
CA ALA A 688 -4.70 -0.42 -11.75
C ALA A 688 -5.65 -1.61 -11.99
N ALA A 689 -6.74 -1.39 -12.74
CA ALA A 689 -7.85 -2.32 -12.90
C ALA A 689 -7.55 -3.55 -13.78
N GLU A 690 -6.29 -3.76 -14.18
CA GLU A 690 -5.84 -4.97 -14.86
C GLU A 690 -5.85 -6.18 -13.91
N ARG A 691 -6.15 -7.36 -14.44
CA ARG A 691 -6.16 -8.60 -13.67
C ARG A 691 -4.78 -8.87 -13.03
N ARG A 692 -4.75 -9.03 -11.71
CA ARG A 692 -3.55 -9.32 -10.92
C ARG A 692 -3.27 -10.81 -10.79
N SER A 693 -2.92 -11.47 -11.90
CA SER A 693 -2.65 -12.92 -11.93
C SER A 693 -1.57 -13.38 -10.95
N ALA A 694 -0.58 -12.54 -10.64
CA ALA A 694 0.46 -12.87 -9.66
C ALA A 694 -0.10 -13.00 -8.23
N LEU A 695 -1.03 -12.12 -7.83
CA LEU A 695 -1.69 -12.19 -6.53
C LEU A 695 -2.60 -13.42 -6.45
N LEU A 696 -3.38 -13.68 -7.49
CA LEU A 696 -4.24 -14.86 -7.57
C LEU A 696 -3.44 -16.17 -7.56
N ALA A 697 -2.30 -16.23 -8.27
CA ALA A 697 -1.41 -17.38 -8.22
C ALA A 697 -0.83 -17.61 -6.82
N ARG A 698 -0.48 -16.53 -6.11
CA ARG A 698 -0.01 -16.60 -4.71
C ARG A 698 -1.08 -17.15 -3.77
N LEU A 699 -2.34 -16.69 -3.89
CA LEU A 699 -3.47 -17.21 -3.12
C LEU A 699 -3.60 -18.74 -3.27
N ALA A 700 -3.60 -19.21 -4.52
CA ALA A 700 -3.69 -20.63 -4.83
C ALA A 700 -2.49 -21.43 -4.27
N GLN A 701 -1.27 -20.95 -4.51
CA GLN A 701 -0.05 -21.67 -4.13
C GLN A 701 0.13 -21.77 -2.61
N GLU A 702 -0.13 -20.68 -1.88
CA GLU A 702 0.04 -20.68 -0.42
C GLU A 702 -1.01 -21.57 0.25
N THR A 703 -2.25 -21.60 -0.24
CA THR A 703 -3.35 -22.36 0.39
C THR A 703 -3.46 -23.82 -0.10
N GLY A 704 -2.73 -24.19 -1.15
CA GLY A 704 -2.74 -25.54 -1.73
C GLY A 704 -3.85 -25.77 -2.77
N GLY A 705 -4.43 -24.70 -3.32
CA GLY A 705 -5.36 -24.75 -4.45
C GLY A 705 -4.67 -24.49 -5.80
N ARG A 706 -5.45 -24.01 -6.78
CA ARG A 706 -5.02 -23.78 -8.17
C ARG A 706 -5.71 -22.54 -8.77
N LEU A 707 -4.97 -21.79 -9.59
CA LEU A 707 -5.50 -20.66 -10.36
C LEU A 707 -6.24 -21.15 -11.62
N TYR A 708 -7.43 -20.59 -11.84
CA TYR A 708 -8.26 -20.81 -13.01
C TYR A 708 -8.46 -19.51 -13.81
N SER A 709 -8.62 -19.67 -15.11
CA SER A 709 -9.05 -18.66 -16.07
C SER A 709 -10.44 -19.04 -16.61
N PRO A 710 -11.14 -18.11 -17.29
CA PRO A 710 -12.42 -18.41 -17.92
C PRO A 710 -12.41 -19.64 -18.84
N GLU A 711 -11.29 -19.92 -19.50
CA GLU A 711 -11.13 -21.04 -20.43
C GLU A 711 -11.05 -22.41 -19.75
N ASN A 712 -10.52 -22.48 -18.52
CA ASN A 712 -10.23 -23.74 -17.84
C ASN A 712 -11.07 -23.97 -16.57
N VAL A 713 -11.90 -23.00 -16.17
CA VAL A 713 -12.77 -23.08 -14.97
C VAL A 713 -13.68 -24.31 -14.98
N ALA A 714 -14.03 -24.83 -16.17
CA ALA A 714 -14.86 -26.02 -16.31
C ALA A 714 -14.24 -27.31 -15.70
N SER A 715 -12.92 -27.36 -15.44
CA SER A 715 -12.28 -28.49 -14.76
C SER A 715 -12.12 -28.28 -13.24
N LEU A 716 -12.55 -27.13 -12.71
CA LEU A 716 -12.42 -26.79 -11.29
C LEU A 716 -13.03 -27.86 -10.35
N PRO A 717 -14.21 -28.45 -10.63
CA PRO A 717 -14.83 -29.45 -9.75
C PRO A 717 -14.01 -30.74 -9.56
N ASP A 718 -13.05 -31.03 -10.45
CA ASP A 718 -12.18 -32.20 -10.36
C ASP A 718 -11.00 -32.01 -9.38
N ASP A 719 -10.55 -30.77 -9.18
CA ASP A 719 -9.44 -30.45 -8.28
C ASP A 719 -9.92 -30.13 -6.84
N LEU A 720 -11.24 -29.97 -6.62
CA LEU A 720 -11.84 -29.85 -5.29
C LEU A 720 -11.72 -31.17 -4.51
N ARG A 721 -11.04 -31.13 -3.36
CA ARG A 721 -10.89 -32.31 -2.51
C ARG A 721 -12.16 -32.58 -1.72
N VAL A 722 -12.64 -33.81 -1.74
CA VAL A 722 -13.69 -34.26 -0.81
C VAL A 722 -13.06 -34.32 0.59
N SER A 723 -13.43 -33.38 1.46
CA SER A 723 -13.00 -33.38 2.87
C SER A 723 -13.40 -34.69 3.57
N GLU A 724 -12.47 -35.32 4.29
CA GLU A 724 -12.69 -36.54 5.08
C GLU A 724 -13.57 -36.31 6.31
N GLY A 725 -13.95 -35.05 6.59
CA GLY A 725 -14.85 -34.68 7.69
C GLY A 725 -16.33 -34.98 7.44
N GLY A 726 -16.72 -35.37 6.22
CA GLY A 726 -18.05 -35.93 5.94
C GLY A 726 -18.21 -37.31 6.58
N THR A 727 -19.43 -37.72 6.91
CA THR A 727 -19.62 -39.05 7.54
C THR A 727 -19.12 -40.15 6.60
N THR A 728 -18.01 -40.81 6.96
CA THR A 728 -17.51 -41.96 6.21
C THR A 728 -18.43 -43.14 6.46
N VAL A 729 -19.06 -43.67 5.41
CA VAL A 729 -19.79 -44.93 5.52
C VAL A 729 -18.81 -46.06 5.26
N LEU A 730 -18.69 -46.96 6.24
CA LEU A 730 -17.93 -48.19 6.11
C LEU A 730 -18.69 -49.12 5.15
N GLU A 731 -18.26 -49.21 3.89
CA GLU A 731 -18.84 -50.12 2.93
C GLU A 731 -18.12 -51.47 3.00
N VAL A 732 -18.88 -52.53 3.31
CA VAL A 732 -18.35 -53.90 3.40
C VAL A 732 -18.60 -54.62 2.09
N LYS A 733 -17.51 -54.98 1.38
CA LYS A 733 -17.55 -55.72 0.11
C LYS A 733 -17.26 -57.20 0.36
N ASP A 734 -18.22 -58.05 0.00
CA ASP A 734 -18.13 -59.50 0.23
C ASP A 734 -17.16 -60.21 -0.72
N LEU A 735 -16.23 -61.00 -0.18
CA LEU A 735 -15.27 -61.82 -0.94
C LEU A 735 -15.66 -63.31 -1.00
N TRP A 736 -16.74 -63.72 -0.34
CA TRP A 736 -17.12 -65.13 -0.28
C TRP A 736 -17.76 -65.64 -1.58
N ASP A 737 -18.35 -64.77 -2.40
CA ASP A 737 -19.02 -65.14 -3.65
C ASP A 737 -18.16 -64.91 -4.90
N LEU A 738 -16.84 -64.83 -4.74
CA LEU A 738 -15.91 -64.64 -5.85
C LEU A 738 -16.00 -65.77 -6.90
N PRO A 739 -16.15 -65.46 -8.20
CA PRO A 739 -16.20 -66.45 -9.28
C PRO A 739 -14.99 -67.40 -9.27
N LEU A 740 -13.81 -66.90 -8.90
CA LEU A 740 -12.59 -67.70 -8.78
C LEU A 740 -12.69 -68.80 -7.71
N ILE A 741 -13.30 -68.51 -6.56
CA ILE A 741 -13.44 -69.50 -5.47
C ILE A 741 -14.41 -70.61 -5.90
N PHE A 742 -15.49 -70.25 -6.59
CA PHE A 742 -16.42 -71.23 -7.15
C PHE A 742 -15.74 -72.15 -8.18
N MET A 743 -14.99 -71.57 -9.13
CA MET A 743 -14.22 -72.35 -10.11
C MET A 743 -13.21 -73.29 -9.45
N LEU A 744 -12.51 -72.80 -8.41
CA LEU A 744 -11.56 -73.60 -7.63
C LEU A 744 -12.26 -74.79 -6.93
N LEU A 745 -13.42 -74.57 -6.33
CA LEU A 745 -14.19 -75.62 -5.65
C LEU A 745 -14.70 -76.68 -6.64
N VAL A 746 -15.25 -76.25 -7.77
CA VAL A 746 -15.68 -77.17 -8.86
C VAL A 746 -14.50 -77.95 -9.41
N ALA A 747 -13.35 -77.30 -9.63
CA ALA A 747 -12.14 -77.96 -10.09
C ALA A 747 -11.64 -79.01 -9.09
N LEU A 748 -11.62 -78.71 -7.78
CA LEU A 748 -11.18 -79.65 -6.75
C LEU A 748 -12.12 -80.85 -6.63
N VAL A 749 -13.44 -80.65 -6.60
CA VAL A 749 -14.42 -81.74 -6.55
C VAL A 749 -14.40 -82.57 -7.83
N GLY A 750 -14.28 -81.92 -8.99
CA GLY A 750 -14.15 -82.58 -10.29
C GLY A 750 -12.85 -83.39 -10.40
N THR A 751 -11.75 -82.89 -9.84
CA THR A 751 -10.46 -83.60 -9.76
C THR A 751 -10.57 -84.80 -8.82
N GLU A 752 -11.21 -84.63 -7.66
CA GLU A 752 -11.48 -85.73 -6.72
C GLU A 752 -12.26 -86.87 -7.41
N TRP A 753 -13.33 -86.54 -8.12
CA TRP A 753 -14.16 -87.50 -8.84
C TRP A 753 -13.40 -88.17 -9.98
N SER A 754 -12.69 -87.39 -10.81
CA SER A 754 -11.92 -87.91 -11.94
C SER A 754 -10.80 -88.85 -11.46
N TYR A 755 -10.11 -88.48 -10.37
CA TYR A 755 -9.07 -89.31 -9.76
C TYR A 755 -9.62 -90.65 -9.27
N ARG A 756 -10.79 -90.65 -8.61
CA ARG A 756 -11.47 -91.88 -8.17
C ARG A 756 -11.87 -92.76 -9.35
N LYS A 757 -12.40 -92.17 -10.42
CA LYS A 757 -12.82 -92.91 -11.62
C LYS A 757 -11.65 -93.58 -12.34
N VAL A 758 -10.54 -92.87 -12.53
CA VAL A 758 -9.34 -93.40 -13.19
C VAL A 758 -8.68 -94.53 -12.38
N ARG A 759 -8.72 -94.45 -11.04
CA ARG A 759 -8.15 -95.47 -10.15
C ARG A 759 -9.11 -96.63 -9.83
N GLY A 760 -10.35 -96.63 -10.35
CA GLY A 760 -11.35 -97.67 -10.09
C GLY A 760 -11.88 -97.68 -8.65
N LEU A 761 -11.96 -96.50 -8.03
CA LEU A 761 -12.41 -96.26 -6.65
C LEU A 761 -13.79 -95.57 -6.59
N ALA A 762 -14.47 -95.44 -7.73
CA ALA A 762 -15.75 -94.76 -7.90
C ALA A 762 -16.94 -95.67 -7.57
#